data_AF-A0ABD8B2K0-F1
#
_entry.id   AF-A0ABD8B2K0-F1
#
_cell.length_a   1.000
_cell.length_b   1.000
_cell.length_c   1.000
_cell.angle_alpha   90.00
_cell.angle_beta   90.00
_cell.angle_gamma   90.00
#
_symmetry.space_group_name_H-M   'P 1'
#
loop_
_entity.id
_entity.type
_entity.pdbx_description
1 polymer ?
#
loop_
_entity_poly.entity_id
_entity_poly.type
_entity_poly.pdbx_seq_one_letter_code
_entity_poly.pdbx_strand_id
1 'polypeptide(L)'
;MMPEQTRNESGFQDPPILFTKEDADDLPNSSTLPELVSKFLSSVNLSSQAAGEIPEIDVQNIRLLGSHNLAFEEHSDLQISAESLSVLTLGKQDHDIALNLSLNTKTSSDTLNKIWEGLLEGNVHFGTAQLEIKYDLANPQRLSGKWKEKQGEQLTFQNIADALGIPHNIPVEAMGLDLRFKSVAFELQLDQGHFLLSARSTSLGDAFFAASNANETWNFVFGILIPPGKMSNSLNKMTGNLLSEIGIGEACCIYSTLEEDIFMIPELPNLPDDTKPSFGFLGSTTMKIDRGIVFCADLLLSQTNNPLLKMIHSITKEDHLLLQTPLSPPLTGQRFTARFLEPITIEAGGASIVLKQPEILLNLNPMQVQLEGLIDVPLGAESLSCTATIEIGETHAQCSVTVNNVDENGQTKSLPSPLGLSGIQLDEVAVNMGWIFTPPSLLLGLDGTFHVVDQPSGINQFGITVAFQGSLITPKLFYGYLEQLDLELFYKAVTGKQLNAPAFLNNLAAKQVFMYWSDITKELPDGTLINIGTGFNGFIDLFGFKTHASLMLSDGGIQGSAEAAPFRLGNLLTIGGNGEGISLKEYLVNGDWITLKKEPEEQYESRLITYIPPGGAVLQFSTATSPYLYASAKVSFFDLMDQEIEIEISDQGFRFELETDIGGLINTKWSCQLNDQAFSAEAKFKLDLDIKVGPIKMQGIDLGSFGLDIEFNTSATISGSPTEWTLSLEGEFMFEGANIAIPSFSLKADTRALNDLPGYIADKIAEAAKDLFSFPSANEVLEKAKEAGQQAINKAGENAQALMDKASTEATKIIGDAEQVGQAIGAGVDSAIAKADELRQEAAQIIANGVDEVKNIAQDAINKAEELQKQVEAFPGKAQEEIEKLARHAQEEADRLIRDGEEAVKHAEEQANQFLVDANAEFNRLKDAVVTKVDEILNDATEYAQRLESKAAEVWEDINSWAIDVAEKAKKFSPGSEIKKTFKRKGW
;
A
#
# COMPACT_ATOMS: atom_id res chain seq x y z
N MET A 1 36.71 -26.95 90.35
CA MET A 1 36.31 -25.75 91.11
C MET A 1 35.01 -26.07 91.82
N MET A 2 35.01 -26.11 93.16
CA MET A 2 33.79 -26.08 93.98
C MET A 2 33.23 -24.64 94.00
N PRO A 3 31.93 -24.45 94.29
CA PRO A 3 31.46 -24.24 95.67
C PRO A 3 30.29 -25.19 96.02
N GLU A 4 30.25 -25.84 97.18
CA GLU A 4 29.87 -25.39 98.54
C GLU A 4 28.38 -25.60 98.87
N GLN A 5 28.20 -26.27 100.02
CA GLN A 5 26.95 -26.60 100.69
C GLN A 5 26.33 -25.37 101.36
N THR A 6 25.00 -25.29 101.38
CA THR A 6 24.21 -24.81 102.55
C THR A 6 22.81 -25.41 102.46
N ARG A 7 22.47 -26.40 103.30
CA ARG A 7 21.83 -26.31 104.64
C ARG A 7 20.31 -26.13 104.57
N ASN A 8 19.61 -27.16 105.02
CA ASN A 8 18.23 -27.11 105.51
C ASN A 8 18.15 -26.13 106.69
N GLU A 9 17.19 -25.20 106.66
CA GLU A 9 16.53 -24.72 107.87
C GLU A 9 15.02 -24.87 107.71
N SER A 10 14.44 -25.50 108.71
CA SER A 10 13.02 -25.65 108.95
C SER A 10 12.53 -24.51 109.83
N GLY A 11 11.45 -23.86 109.42
CA GLY A 11 10.54 -23.17 110.32
C GLY A 11 10.36 -21.69 110.00
N PHE A 12 9.21 -21.37 109.42
CA PHE A 12 8.28 -20.38 109.99
C PHE A 12 6.86 -20.84 109.60
N GLN A 13 6.13 -21.34 110.60
CA GLN A 13 4.68 -21.42 110.56
C GLN A 13 4.18 -20.01 110.89
N ASP A 14 3.87 -19.21 109.88
CA ASP A 14 3.11 -17.99 110.07
C ASP A 14 1.65 -18.21 109.64
N PRO A 15 0.68 -17.62 110.36
CA PRO A 15 -0.73 -17.84 110.09
C PRO A 15 -1.12 -17.21 108.73
N PRO A 16 -2.13 -17.75 108.03
CA PRO A 16 -2.62 -17.13 106.82
C PRO A 16 -3.28 -15.80 107.20
N ILE A 17 -2.81 -14.67 106.64
CA ILE A 17 -3.46 -13.37 106.83
C ILE A 17 -3.72 -12.70 105.49
N LEU A 18 -4.94 -12.16 105.44
CA LEU A 18 -5.73 -11.67 104.32
C LEU A 18 -5.11 -10.53 103.52
N PHE A 19 -5.26 -10.64 102.19
CA PHE A 19 -5.36 -9.52 101.25
C PHE A 19 -6.40 -8.49 101.76
N THR A 20 -6.31 -7.22 101.35
CA THR A 20 -7.33 -6.23 101.68
C THR A 20 -8.74 -6.76 101.36
N LYS A 21 -9.57 -6.79 102.40
CA LYS A 21 -10.78 -7.61 102.50
C LYS A 21 -11.87 -7.28 101.47
N GLU A 22 -11.82 -6.13 100.82
CA GLU A 22 -12.88 -5.69 99.89
C GLU A 22 -12.72 -6.20 98.45
N ASP A 23 -11.51 -6.53 97.98
CA ASP A 23 -11.30 -7.08 96.61
C ASP A 23 -11.01 -8.59 96.60
N ALA A 24 -10.49 -9.14 97.70
CA ALA A 24 -10.12 -10.56 97.80
C ALA A 24 -11.28 -11.49 98.18
N ASP A 25 -12.35 -10.97 98.79
CA ASP A 25 -13.56 -11.74 99.14
C ASP A 25 -14.44 -12.01 97.89
N ASP A 26 -14.24 -11.31 96.77
CA ASP A 26 -15.10 -11.40 95.56
C ASP A 26 -14.61 -12.37 94.47
N LEU A 27 -13.29 -12.64 94.41
CA LEU A 27 -12.70 -13.55 93.42
C LEU A 27 -13.12 -15.03 93.63
N PRO A 28 -13.08 -15.60 94.86
CA PRO A 28 -13.52 -16.98 95.12
C PRO A 28 -15.02 -17.21 94.92
N ASN A 29 -15.83 -16.14 94.85
CA ASN A 29 -17.27 -16.19 94.62
C ASN A 29 -17.65 -16.15 93.13
N SER A 30 -16.69 -16.00 92.22
CA SER A 30 -16.95 -16.01 90.77
C SER A 30 -17.39 -17.41 90.34
N SER A 31 -18.47 -17.52 89.58
CA SER A 31 -18.94 -18.82 89.06
C SER A 31 -18.54 -19.06 87.61
N THR A 32 -18.22 -18.02 86.85
CA THR A 32 -17.86 -18.13 85.43
C THR A 32 -16.49 -17.51 85.11
N LEU A 33 -15.86 -18.01 84.06
CA LEU A 33 -14.55 -17.56 83.60
C LEU A 33 -14.52 -16.07 83.19
N PRO A 34 -15.49 -15.52 82.41
CA PRO A 34 -15.50 -14.09 82.08
C PRO A 34 -15.59 -13.20 83.32
N GLU A 35 -16.40 -13.60 84.31
CA GLU A 35 -16.52 -12.90 85.58
C GLU A 35 -15.20 -12.91 86.36
N LEU A 36 -14.56 -14.08 86.45
CA LEU A 36 -13.27 -14.26 87.13
C LEU A 36 -12.15 -13.44 86.48
N VAL A 37 -12.06 -13.43 85.14
CA VAL A 37 -11.06 -12.63 84.40
C VAL A 37 -11.33 -11.14 84.56
N SER A 38 -12.58 -10.70 84.47
CA SER A 38 -12.94 -9.28 84.66
C SER A 38 -12.54 -8.78 86.05
N LYS A 39 -12.84 -9.57 87.09
CA LYS A 39 -12.45 -9.28 88.48
C LYS A 39 -10.93 -9.34 88.69
N PHE A 40 -10.23 -10.25 88.03
CA PHE A 40 -8.76 -10.32 88.06
C PHE A 40 -8.15 -9.04 87.47
N LEU A 41 -8.56 -8.64 86.26
CA LEU A 41 -8.02 -7.46 85.58
C LEU A 41 -8.28 -6.16 86.33
N SER A 42 -9.47 -6.02 86.95
CA SER A 42 -9.77 -4.86 87.81
C SER A 42 -8.86 -4.81 89.04
N SER A 43 -8.59 -5.95 89.68
CA SER A 43 -7.74 -6.02 90.87
C SER A 43 -6.27 -5.62 90.62
N VAL A 44 -5.82 -5.65 89.36
CA VAL A 44 -4.45 -5.29 88.95
C VAL A 44 -4.37 -4.03 88.09
N ASN A 45 -5.46 -3.25 88.00
CA ASN A 45 -5.57 -2.01 87.21
C ASN A 45 -5.20 -2.17 85.72
N LEU A 46 -5.55 -3.30 85.10
CA LEU A 46 -5.38 -3.54 83.66
C LEU A 46 -6.73 -3.40 82.93
N SER A 47 -6.70 -2.86 81.70
CA SER A 47 -7.93 -2.64 80.93
C SER A 47 -8.54 -3.95 80.43
N SER A 48 -9.86 -4.10 80.57
CA SER A 48 -10.62 -5.29 80.14
C SER A 48 -10.95 -5.34 78.65
N GLN A 49 -10.18 -4.69 77.76
CA GLN A 49 -10.51 -4.57 76.34
C GLN A 49 -10.69 -5.92 75.60
N ALA A 50 -10.32 -7.05 76.21
CA ALA A 50 -10.51 -8.41 75.68
C ALA A 50 -11.73 -9.18 76.25
N ALA A 51 -12.55 -8.58 77.13
CA ALA A 51 -13.63 -9.31 77.82
C ALA A 51 -14.80 -9.76 76.90
N GLY A 52 -14.88 -9.25 75.67
CA GLY A 52 -15.96 -9.60 74.72
C GLY A 52 -15.82 -10.96 74.04
N GLU A 53 -14.69 -11.66 74.20
CA GLU A 53 -14.38 -12.90 73.46
C GLU A 53 -13.97 -14.08 74.37
N ILE A 54 -14.07 -13.92 75.70
CA ILE A 54 -13.73 -15.00 76.65
C ILE A 54 -14.92 -15.98 76.73
N PRO A 55 -14.69 -17.31 76.57
CA PRO A 55 -15.76 -18.28 76.58
C PRO A 55 -16.46 -18.36 77.95
N GLU A 56 -17.78 -18.48 77.92
CA GLU A 56 -18.60 -18.63 79.12
C GLU A 56 -18.47 -20.06 79.65
N ILE A 57 -17.60 -20.22 80.66
CA ILE A 57 -17.24 -21.52 81.23
C ILE A 57 -17.39 -21.46 82.75
N ASP A 58 -18.02 -22.47 83.35
CA ASP A 58 -18.12 -22.60 84.79
C ASP A 58 -16.75 -22.91 85.42
N VAL A 59 -16.36 -22.17 86.44
CA VAL A 59 -15.09 -22.34 87.17
C VAL A 59 -15.34 -22.79 88.61
N GLN A 60 -14.47 -23.65 89.11
CA GLN A 60 -14.52 -24.27 90.44
C GLN A 60 -13.12 -24.32 91.05
N ASN A 61 -13.03 -24.64 92.35
CA ASN A 61 -11.76 -24.80 93.05
C ASN A 61 -10.77 -23.62 92.88
N ILE A 62 -11.27 -22.38 92.82
CA ILE A 62 -10.47 -21.15 92.65
C ILE A 62 -9.51 -20.98 93.84
N ARG A 63 -8.22 -20.79 93.55
CA ARG A 63 -7.14 -20.54 94.52
C ARG A 63 -6.34 -19.31 94.11
N LEU A 64 -6.04 -18.48 95.10
CA LEU A 64 -5.14 -17.34 94.97
C LEU A 64 -3.74 -17.76 95.43
N LEU A 65 -2.73 -17.51 94.60
CA LEU A 65 -1.33 -17.75 94.86
C LEU A 65 -0.59 -16.42 94.71
N GLY A 66 0.14 -16.01 95.75
CA GLY A 66 0.91 -14.77 95.70
C GLY A 66 2.10 -14.84 96.64
N SER A 67 3.18 -14.14 96.28
CA SER A 67 4.33 -13.89 97.15
C SER A 67 4.56 -12.39 97.22
N HIS A 68 4.53 -11.83 98.44
CA HIS A 68 4.84 -10.42 98.63
C HIS A 68 6.33 -10.28 98.98
N ASN A 69 7.11 -9.71 98.06
CA ASN A 69 8.47 -9.25 98.35
C ASN A 69 8.39 -7.83 98.93
N LEU A 70 8.65 -7.68 100.24
CA LEU A 70 8.57 -6.42 100.99
C LEU A 70 9.59 -5.34 100.57
N ALA A 71 10.42 -5.57 99.54
CA ALA A 71 11.50 -4.67 99.15
C ALA A 71 11.14 -3.68 98.02
N PHE A 72 10.04 -3.89 97.28
CA PHE A 72 9.61 -3.02 96.18
C PHE A 72 8.08 -2.95 96.12
N GLU A 73 7.49 -1.80 96.46
CA GLU A 73 6.03 -1.57 96.53
C GLU A 73 5.28 -1.63 95.18
N GLU A 74 5.94 -1.91 94.04
CA GLU A 74 5.31 -1.85 92.71
C GLU A 74 5.17 -3.19 91.94
N HIS A 75 5.73 -4.30 92.43
CA HIS A 75 5.85 -5.55 91.67
C HIS A 75 5.37 -6.82 92.40
N SER A 76 4.13 -6.82 92.91
CA SER A 76 3.47 -8.07 93.31
C SER A 76 2.82 -8.75 92.10
N ASP A 77 3.35 -9.91 91.70
CA ASP A 77 2.71 -10.75 90.69
C ASP A 77 1.54 -11.52 91.35
N LEU A 78 0.33 -11.30 90.85
CA LEU A 78 -0.87 -12.00 91.30
C LEU A 78 -1.08 -13.23 90.41
N GLN A 79 -1.19 -14.42 91.03
CA GLN A 79 -1.49 -15.67 90.34
C GLN A 79 -2.82 -16.24 90.84
N ILE A 80 -3.73 -16.57 89.93
CA ILE A 80 -4.99 -17.28 90.21
C ILE A 80 -4.93 -18.63 89.50
N SER A 81 -5.33 -19.70 90.19
CA SER A 81 -5.59 -21.01 89.57
C SER A 81 -7.02 -21.46 89.83
N ALA A 82 -7.71 -22.01 88.83
CA ALA A 82 -9.03 -22.62 89.00
C ALA A 82 -9.14 -23.90 88.17
N GLU A 83 -10.14 -24.72 88.46
CA GLU A 83 -10.48 -25.91 87.69
C GLU A 83 -11.83 -25.69 87.00
N SER A 84 -12.06 -26.34 85.87
CA SER A 84 -13.32 -26.28 85.16
C SER A 84 -13.61 -27.59 84.45
N LEU A 85 -14.90 -27.92 84.35
CA LEU A 85 -15.41 -28.92 83.42
C LEU A 85 -16.13 -28.16 82.31
N SER A 86 -15.70 -28.38 81.08
CA SER A 86 -16.27 -27.74 79.91
C SER A 86 -16.48 -28.75 78.80
N VAL A 87 -17.34 -28.39 77.86
CA VAL A 87 -17.41 -29.05 76.56
C VAL A 87 -16.56 -28.25 75.59
N LEU A 88 -15.65 -28.92 74.89
CA LEU A 88 -14.91 -28.37 73.76
C LEU A 88 -15.50 -28.93 72.47
N THR A 89 -16.11 -28.08 71.67
CA THR A 89 -16.57 -28.46 70.34
C THR A 89 -15.42 -28.38 69.35
N LEU A 90 -15.00 -29.53 68.82
CA LEU A 90 -14.05 -29.62 67.70
C LEU A 90 -14.81 -30.11 66.47
N GLY A 91 -14.90 -29.27 65.46
CA GLY A 91 -15.64 -29.61 64.25
C GLY A 91 -17.14 -29.73 64.51
N LYS A 92 -17.68 -30.96 64.40
CA LYS A 92 -19.07 -31.32 64.72
C LYS A 92 -19.19 -32.21 65.96
N GLN A 93 -18.12 -32.41 66.72
CA GLN A 93 -18.11 -33.26 67.91
C GLN A 93 -17.82 -32.45 69.16
N ASP A 94 -18.52 -32.82 70.22
CA ASP A 94 -18.35 -32.28 71.56
C ASP A 94 -17.45 -33.20 72.38
N HIS A 95 -16.45 -32.63 73.03
CA HIS A 95 -15.49 -33.33 73.87
C HIS A 95 -15.59 -32.82 75.30
N ASP A 96 -15.90 -33.71 76.24
CA ASP A 96 -15.84 -33.40 77.66
C ASP A 96 -14.38 -33.23 78.10
N ILE A 97 -14.03 -32.04 78.60
CA ILE A 97 -12.67 -31.71 79.02
C ILE A 97 -12.63 -31.14 80.43
N ALA A 98 -11.58 -31.54 81.16
CA ALA A 98 -11.20 -30.90 82.41
C ALA A 98 -10.08 -29.88 82.12
N LEU A 99 -10.31 -28.65 82.52
CA LEU A 99 -9.42 -27.51 82.30
C LEU A 99 -8.88 -26.98 83.63
N ASN A 100 -7.61 -26.63 83.63
CA ASN A 100 -6.94 -25.86 84.67
C ASN A 100 -6.72 -24.44 84.13
N LEU A 101 -7.30 -23.46 84.81
CA LEU A 101 -7.08 -22.05 84.55
C LEU A 101 -5.85 -21.56 85.32
N SER A 102 -5.02 -20.75 84.66
CA SER A 102 -4.02 -19.91 85.31
C SER A 102 -4.13 -18.47 84.81
N LEU A 103 -4.18 -17.50 85.72
CA LEU A 103 -4.13 -16.07 85.42
C LEU A 103 -2.95 -15.45 86.16
N ASN A 104 -2.04 -14.80 85.44
CA ASN A 104 -0.82 -14.21 85.98
C ASN A 104 -0.63 -12.79 85.47
N THR A 105 -0.03 -11.92 86.28
CA THR A 105 0.54 -10.65 85.79
C THR A 105 2.03 -10.79 85.56
N LYS A 106 2.57 -10.11 84.56
CA LYS A 106 4.00 -10.02 84.29
C LYS A 106 4.36 -8.61 83.87
N THR A 107 5.59 -8.17 84.14
CA THR A 107 6.11 -6.91 83.58
C THR A 107 6.77 -7.21 82.22
N SER A 108 6.30 -6.58 81.15
CA SER A 108 6.88 -6.72 79.80
C SER A 108 8.34 -6.27 79.81
N SER A 109 9.26 -7.10 79.30
CA SER A 109 10.68 -6.76 79.19
C SER A 109 10.95 -5.58 78.25
N ASP A 110 10.04 -5.35 77.30
CA ASP A 110 10.25 -4.41 76.19
C ASP A 110 9.61 -3.05 76.48
N THR A 111 8.45 -3.05 77.14
CA THR A 111 7.68 -1.82 77.42
C THR A 111 7.70 -1.39 78.87
N LEU A 112 8.21 -2.24 79.78
CA LEU A 112 8.15 -2.08 81.24
C LEU A 112 6.73 -1.90 81.81
N ASN A 113 5.70 -2.09 80.99
CA ASN A 113 4.30 -2.06 81.42
C ASN A 113 3.91 -3.43 82.01
N LYS A 114 2.98 -3.41 82.98
CA LYS A 114 2.29 -4.63 83.42
C LYS A 114 1.43 -5.15 82.28
N ILE A 115 1.59 -6.43 81.97
CA ILE A 115 0.77 -7.24 81.08
C ILE A 115 0.21 -8.40 81.90
N TRP A 116 -0.77 -9.10 81.34
CA TRP A 116 -1.33 -10.31 81.95
C TRP A 116 -1.24 -11.48 80.97
N GLU A 117 -1.16 -12.68 81.53
CA GLU A 117 -1.20 -13.95 80.82
C GLU A 117 -2.35 -14.77 81.42
N GLY A 118 -3.25 -15.27 80.58
CA GLY A 118 -4.33 -16.14 81.01
C GLY A 118 -4.35 -17.40 80.18
N LEU A 119 -4.22 -18.56 80.80
CA LEU A 119 -4.12 -19.84 80.10
C LEU A 119 -5.13 -20.82 80.67
N LEU A 120 -5.93 -21.43 79.80
CA LEU A 120 -6.66 -22.67 80.09
C LEU A 120 -5.87 -23.84 79.52
N GLU A 121 -5.51 -24.79 80.39
CA GLU A 121 -4.76 -25.99 80.01
C GLU A 121 -5.53 -27.25 80.40
N GLY A 122 -5.59 -28.24 79.53
CA GLY A 122 -6.31 -29.49 79.82
C GLY A 122 -5.88 -30.61 78.90
N ASN A 123 -6.68 -31.68 78.85
CA ASN A 123 -6.46 -32.78 77.92
C ASN A 123 -7.73 -33.10 77.15
N VAL A 124 -7.58 -33.40 75.86
CA VAL A 124 -8.64 -33.91 74.98
C VAL A 124 -8.23 -35.27 74.40
N HIS A 125 -9.19 -36.18 74.22
CA HIS A 125 -8.93 -37.55 73.77
C HIS A 125 -9.22 -37.72 72.28
N PHE A 126 -8.20 -38.07 71.49
CA PHE A 126 -8.40 -38.54 70.12
C PHE A 126 -8.10 -40.04 70.07
N GLY A 127 -9.15 -40.87 70.07
CA GLY A 127 -8.98 -42.32 70.23
C GLY A 127 -8.40 -42.65 71.61
N THR A 128 -7.24 -43.29 71.67
CA THR A 128 -6.54 -43.59 72.93
C THR A 128 -5.50 -42.54 73.33
N ALA A 129 -5.20 -41.57 72.46
CA ALA A 129 -4.22 -40.52 72.70
C ALA A 129 -4.79 -39.37 73.54
N GLN A 130 -4.01 -38.87 74.51
CA GLN A 130 -4.37 -37.75 75.37
C GLN A 130 -3.57 -36.51 74.97
N LEU A 131 -4.21 -35.60 74.23
CA LEU A 131 -3.57 -34.39 73.71
C LEU A 131 -3.68 -33.27 74.76
N GLU A 132 -2.54 -32.68 75.10
CA GLU A 132 -2.46 -31.53 75.99
C GLU A 132 -2.91 -30.29 75.22
N ILE A 133 -3.99 -29.65 75.66
CA ILE A 133 -4.56 -28.46 75.03
C ILE A 133 -4.24 -27.21 75.83
N LYS A 134 -4.07 -26.09 75.12
CA LYS A 134 -3.78 -24.78 75.68
C LYS A 134 -4.55 -23.71 74.91
N TYR A 135 -5.32 -22.92 75.64
CA TYR A 135 -6.08 -21.79 75.13
C TYR A 135 -5.61 -20.51 75.83
N ASP A 136 -5.16 -19.55 75.03
CA ASP A 136 -4.66 -18.27 75.53
C ASP A 136 -5.80 -17.26 75.60
N LEU A 137 -6.16 -16.84 76.81
CA LEU A 137 -7.23 -15.89 77.07
C LEU A 137 -6.89 -14.47 76.60
N ALA A 138 -5.60 -14.16 76.39
CA ALA A 138 -5.18 -12.91 75.76
C ALA A 138 -5.30 -12.96 74.22
N ASN A 139 -5.40 -14.15 73.64
CA ASN A 139 -5.66 -14.38 72.21
C ASN A 139 -6.76 -15.44 72.03
N PRO A 140 -8.02 -15.11 72.36
CA PRO A 140 -9.13 -16.07 72.48
C PRO A 140 -9.56 -16.69 71.14
N GLN A 141 -8.97 -16.28 70.03
CA GLN A 141 -9.29 -16.84 68.72
C GLN A 141 -8.52 -18.13 68.40
N ARG A 142 -7.57 -18.53 69.27
CA ARG A 142 -6.70 -19.69 69.01
C ARG A 142 -6.70 -20.68 70.16
N LEU A 143 -7.05 -21.92 69.83
CA LEU A 143 -6.81 -23.08 70.68
C LEU A 143 -5.67 -23.91 70.09
N SER A 144 -4.70 -24.27 70.90
CA SER A 144 -3.60 -25.13 70.47
C SER A 144 -3.61 -26.45 71.23
N GLY A 145 -3.06 -27.51 70.63
CA GLY A 145 -2.85 -28.76 71.33
C GLY A 145 -1.61 -29.49 70.85
N LYS A 146 -0.99 -30.26 71.74
CA LYS A 146 0.24 -31.00 71.49
C LYS A 146 0.14 -32.41 72.03
N TRP A 147 0.77 -33.34 71.34
CA TRP A 147 0.86 -34.73 71.77
C TRP A 147 2.14 -35.40 71.30
N LYS A 148 2.65 -36.29 72.15
CA LYS A 148 3.81 -37.13 71.88
C LYS A 148 3.52 -38.53 72.37
N GLU A 149 3.89 -39.52 71.57
CA GLU A 149 3.63 -40.94 71.84
C GLU A 149 4.09 -41.37 73.24
N LYS A 150 3.16 -41.93 74.01
CA LYS A 150 3.36 -42.56 75.31
C LYS A 150 2.96 -44.04 75.22
N GLN A 151 3.49 -44.88 76.10
CA GLN A 151 3.22 -46.31 76.07
C GLN A 151 1.73 -46.60 76.26
N GLY A 152 1.11 -47.30 75.30
CA GLY A 152 -0.32 -47.66 75.33
C GLY A 152 -1.24 -46.67 74.62
N GLU A 153 -0.73 -45.51 74.21
CA GLU A 153 -1.45 -44.53 73.40
C GLU A 153 -1.15 -44.75 71.91
N GLN A 154 -2.13 -44.49 71.06
CA GLN A 154 -1.97 -44.52 69.61
C GLN A 154 -2.84 -43.43 69.00
N LEU A 155 -2.27 -42.70 68.04
CA LEU A 155 -2.98 -41.71 67.26
C LEU A 155 -2.81 -41.99 65.77
N THR A 156 -3.92 -41.97 65.03
CA THR A 156 -3.98 -42.13 63.58
C THR A 156 -4.73 -40.97 62.95
N PHE A 157 -4.61 -40.79 61.63
CA PHE A 157 -5.38 -39.77 60.92
C PHE A 157 -6.90 -39.97 61.09
N GLN A 158 -7.37 -41.23 61.13
CA GLN A 158 -8.79 -41.55 61.32
C GLN A 158 -9.31 -41.00 62.64
N ASN A 159 -8.52 -41.12 63.71
CA ASN A 159 -8.89 -40.59 65.02
C ASN A 159 -9.04 -39.07 65.03
N ILE A 160 -8.30 -38.35 64.18
CA ILE A 160 -8.42 -36.89 64.04
C ILE A 160 -9.71 -36.54 63.29
N ALA A 161 -9.99 -37.21 62.17
CA ALA A 161 -11.22 -37.00 61.41
C ALA A 161 -12.47 -37.34 62.24
N ASP A 162 -12.43 -38.44 62.98
CA ASP A 162 -13.49 -38.87 63.91
C ASP A 162 -13.68 -37.85 65.05
N ALA A 163 -12.58 -37.34 65.63
CA ALA A 163 -12.63 -36.33 66.69
C ALA A 163 -13.19 -34.98 66.21
N LEU A 164 -13.06 -34.66 64.92
CA LEU A 164 -13.70 -33.49 64.31
C LEU A 164 -15.12 -33.78 63.80
N GLY A 165 -15.56 -35.04 63.81
CA GLY A 165 -16.86 -35.46 63.26
C GLY A 165 -16.96 -35.28 61.76
N ILE A 166 -15.87 -35.48 61.01
CA ILE A 166 -15.85 -35.35 59.56
C ILE A 166 -16.04 -36.74 58.92
N PRO A 167 -17.25 -37.07 58.42
CA PRO A 167 -17.48 -38.36 57.78
C PRO A 167 -16.75 -38.44 56.44
N HIS A 168 -16.07 -39.55 56.17
CA HIS A 168 -15.43 -39.80 54.88
C HIS A 168 -15.43 -41.29 54.49
N ASN A 169 -15.39 -41.57 53.19
CA ASN A 169 -15.32 -42.93 52.63
C ASN A 169 -13.99 -43.19 51.88
N ILE A 170 -12.94 -42.43 52.22
CA ILE A 170 -11.62 -42.56 51.57
C ILE A 170 -10.98 -43.91 51.94
N PRO A 171 -10.62 -44.79 50.98
CA PRO A 171 -10.16 -46.15 51.24
C PRO A 171 -8.68 -46.19 51.64
N VAL A 172 -8.36 -45.70 52.84
CA VAL A 172 -6.98 -45.52 53.32
C VAL A 172 -6.18 -46.81 53.40
N GLU A 173 -6.81 -47.96 53.67
CA GLU A 173 -6.13 -49.25 53.73
C GLU A 173 -5.68 -49.75 52.36
N ALA A 174 -6.27 -49.25 51.26
CA ALA A 174 -5.94 -49.68 49.90
C ALA A 174 -4.46 -49.42 49.54
N MET A 175 -3.85 -48.40 50.15
CA MET A 175 -2.46 -48.03 49.95
C MET A 175 -1.47 -48.89 50.76
N GLY A 176 -1.94 -49.55 51.82
CA GLY A 176 -1.09 -50.34 52.73
C GLY A 176 -0.02 -49.51 53.47
N LEU A 177 -0.29 -48.23 53.71
CA LEU A 177 0.60 -47.31 54.43
C LEU A 177 0.26 -47.29 55.93
N ASP A 178 1.28 -47.17 56.78
CA ASP A 178 1.11 -47.03 58.23
C ASP A 178 0.96 -45.55 58.61
N LEU A 179 -0.31 -45.13 58.79
CA LEU A 179 -0.70 -43.74 59.06
C LEU A 179 -0.75 -43.40 60.57
N ARG A 180 0.03 -44.11 61.40
CA ARG A 180 0.20 -43.77 62.82
C ARG A 180 1.18 -42.63 63.02
N PHE A 181 0.94 -41.82 64.06
CA PHE A 181 1.79 -40.69 64.42
C PHE A 181 2.59 -40.97 65.69
N LYS A 182 3.76 -40.35 65.75
CA LYS A 182 4.67 -40.30 66.91
C LYS A 182 4.53 -39.00 67.71
N SER A 183 4.20 -37.92 67.02
CA SER A 183 3.94 -36.62 67.63
C SER A 183 3.02 -35.79 66.75
N VAL A 184 2.22 -34.94 67.38
CA VAL A 184 1.24 -34.07 66.75
C VAL A 184 1.23 -32.72 67.44
N ALA A 185 0.99 -31.65 66.67
CA ALA A 185 0.57 -30.37 67.18
C ALA A 185 -0.58 -29.84 66.31
N PHE A 186 -1.58 -29.21 66.92
CA PHE A 186 -2.67 -28.58 66.20
C PHE A 186 -2.94 -27.16 66.70
N GLU A 187 -3.56 -26.37 65.82
CA GLU A 187 -4.12 -25.05 66.10
C GLU A 187 -5.53 -25.01 65.49
N LEU A 188 -6.52 -24.64 66.31
CA LEU A 188 -7.88 -24.32 65.89
C LEU A 188 -8.03 -22.80 65.93
N GLN A 189 -8.30 -22.22 64.78
CA GLN A 189 -8.56 -20.80 64.57
C GLN A 189 -10.08 -20.59 64.54
N LEU A 190 -10.63 -20.11 65.64
CA LEU A 190 -12.07 -20.03 65.90
C LEU A 190 -12.75 -18.96 65.03
N ASP A 191 -12.06 -17.86 64.76
CA ASP A 191 -12.51 -16.77 63.88
C ASP A 191 -12.64 -17.20 62.42
N GLN A 192 -11.74 -18.08 61.96
CA GLN A 192 -11.70 -18.55 60.57
C GLN A 192 -12.40 -19.90 60.36
N GLY A 193 -12.70 -20.62 61.44
CA GLY A 193 -13.22 -21.99 61.34
C GLY A 193 -12.23 -22.96 60.71
N HIS A 194 -10.94 -22.80 61.01
CA HIS A 194 -9.84 -23.61 60.48
C HIS A 194 -9.20 -24.47 61.57
N PHE A 195 -9.01 -25.75 61.29
CA PHE A 195 -8.23 -26.67 62.12
C PHE A 195 -6.97 -27.08 61.35
N LEU A 196 -5.80 -26.71 61.85
CA LEU A 196 -4.50 -26.95 61.23
C LEU A 196 -3.67 -27.85 62.14
N LEU A 197 -3.09 -28.90 61.59
CA LEU A 197 -2.34 -29.87 62.36
C LEU A 197 -1.08 -30.29 61.62
N SER A 198 0.03 -30.33 62.36
CA SER A 198 1.29 -30.95 61.95
C SER A 198 1.50 -32.26 62.71
N ALA A 199 2.12 -33.22 62.06
CA ALA A 199 2.42 -34.51 62.66
C ALA A 199 3.73 -35.07 62.14
N ARG A 200 4.33 -35.96 62.93
CA ARG A 200 5.43 -36.83 62.51
C ARG A 200 4.96 -38.27 62.57
N SER A 201 5.03 -38.99 61.44
CA SER A 201 4.64 -40.39 61.38
C SER A 201 5.58 -41.29 62.18
N THR A 202 5.06 -42.44 62.61
CA THR A 202 5.86 -43.51 63.23
C THR A 202 6.79 -44.19 62.23
N SER A 203 6.40 -44.31 60.96
CA SER A 203 7.14 -45.11 59.95
C SER A 203 7.36 -44.43 58.59
N LEU A 204 6.67 -43.30 58.36
CA LEU A 204 6.76 -42.48 57.16
C LEU A 204 7.46 -41.15 57.49
N GLY A 205 7.19 -40.07 56.75
CA GLY A 205 7.73 -38.74 57.00
C GLY A 205 6.83 -37.85 57.85
N ASP A 206 6.97 -36.54 57.66
CA ASP A 206 6.08 -35.54 58.24
C ASP A 206 4.70 -35.59 57.55
N ALA A 207 3.67 -35.17 58.29
CA ALA A 207 2.28 -35.18 57.85
C ALA A 207 1.57 -33.90 58.28
N PHE A 208 0.52 -33.53 57.55
CA PHE A 208 -0.34 -32.39 57.88
C PHE A 208 -1.80 -32.79 57.76
N PHE A 209 -2.66 -32.14 58.54
CA PHE A 209 -4.10 -32.23 58.42
C PHE A 209 -4.67 -30.81 58.49
N ALA A 210 -5.33 -30.38 57.44
CA ALA A 210 -6.00 -29.08 57.37
C ALA A 210 -7.48 -29.32 57.15
N ALA A 211 -8.32 -28.79 58.02
CA ALA A 211 -9.77 -28.83 57.89
C ALA A 211 -10.37 -27.44 58.01
N SER A 212 -11.42 -27.18 57.24
CA SER A 212 -12.13 -25.91 57.23
C SER A 212 -13.63 -26.13 57.25
N ASN A 213 -14.34 -25.20 57.87
CA ASN A 213 -15.80 -25.16 57.88
C ASN A 213 -16.33 -24.18 56.82
N ALA A 214 -16.35 -24.62 55.56
CA ALA A 214 -16.99 -23.87 54.49
C ALA A 214 -18.46 -24.30 54.36
N ASN A 215 -19.41 -23.36 54.42
CA ASN A 215 -20.85 -23.61 54.23
C ASN A 215 -21.43 -24.70 55.18
N GLU A 216 -21.15 -24.60 56.48
CA GLU A 216 -21.62 -25.53 57.53
C GLU A 216 -21.20 -27.01 57.34
N THR A 217 -20.23 -27.24 56.44
CA THR A 217 -19.69 -28.56 56.14
C THR A 217 -18.19 -28.56 56.36
N TRP A 218 -17.74 -29.36 57.33
CA TRP A 218 -16.33 -29.59 57.56
C TRP A 218 -15.77 -30.51 56.48
N ASN A 219 -14.73 -30.04 55.81
CA ASN A 219 -13.92 -30.84 54.89
C ASN A 219 -12.48 -30.80 55.36
N PHE A 220 -11.69 -31.81 54.97
CA PHE A 220 -10.27 -31.89 55.26
C PHE A 220 -9.43 -32.27 54.04
N VAL A 221 -8.15 -31.90 54.13
CA VAL A 221 -7.02 -32.34 53.33
C VAL A 221 -5.95 -32.86 54.30
N PHE A 222 -5.57 -34.13 54.14
CA PHE A 222 -4.53 -34.79 54.93
C PHE A 222 -3.39 -35.22 54.01
N GLY A 223 -2.18 -34.73 54.23
CA GLY A 223 -0.99 -35.12 53.45
C GLY A 223 0.05 -35.82 54.31
N ILE A 224 0.72 -36.83 53.77
CA ILE A 224 1.81 -37.54 54.45
C ILE A 224 2.95 -37.86 53.48
N LEU A 225 4.18 -37.50 53.88
CA LEU A 225 5.38 -37.79 53.10
C LEU A 225 5.71 -39.28 53.15
N ILE A 226 6.09 -39.82 52.00
CA ILE A 226 6.47 -41.22 51.79
C ILE A 226 7.96 -41.26 51.46
N PRO A 227 8.80 -41.81 52.35
CA PRO A 227 10.20 -42.04 52.04
C PRO A 227 10.36 -42.98 50.82
N PRO A 228 11.37 -42.79 49.94
CA PRO A 228 11.53 -43.60 48.72
C PRO A 228 11.53 -45.12 48.97
N GLY A 229 12.16 -45.58 50.06
CA GLY A 229 12.20 -47.00 50.44
C GLY A 229 10.91 -47.55 51.06
N LYS A 230 9.88 -46.71 51.24
CA LYS A 230 8.59 -47.04 51.85
C LYS A 230 7.41 -46.97 50.87
N MET A 231 7.66 -46.64 49.59
CA MET A 231 6.65 -46.76 48.55
C MET A 231 6.16 -48.21 48.49
N SER A 232 4.86 -48.41 48.77
CA SER A 232 4.31 -49.74 49.00
C SER A 232 4.28 -50.57 47.70
N ASN A 233 4.28 -51.90 47.83
CA ASN A 233 4.06 -52.79 46.69
C ASN A 233 2.71 -52.52 46.00
N SER A 234 1.73 -51.97 46.70
CA SER A 234 0.44 -51.58 46.11
C SER A 234 0.62 -50.40 45.16
N LEU A 235 1.37 -49.37 45.55
CA LEU A 235 1.68 -48.23 44.67
C LEU A 235 2.48 -48.69 43.44
N ASN A 236 3.49 -49.54 43.61
CA ASN A 236 4.25 -50.12 42.49
C ASN A 236 3.37 -50.96 41.54
N LYS A 237 2.33 -51.64 42.06
CA LYS A 237 1.35 -52.35 41.21
C LYS A 237 0.44 -51.38 40.44
N MET A 238 0.13 -50.22 41.01
CA MET A 238 -0.73 -49.18 40.40
C MET A 238 0.00 -48.45 39.28
N THR A 239 1.25 -48.09 39.51
CA THR A 239 2.08 -47.33 38.58
C THR A 239 2.79 -48.18 37.54
N GLY A 240 2.66 -49.51 37.63
CA GLY A 240 3.51 -50.44 36.89
C GLY A 240 5.00 -50.15 37.11
N ASN A 241 5.80 -50.32 36.06
CA ASN A 241 7.23 -50.02 36.11
C ASN A 241 7.55 -48.51 36.06
N LEU A 242 6.56 -47.60 35.95
CA LEU A 242 6.82 -46.16 35.82
C LEU A 242 7.69 -45.63 36.97
N LEU A 243 7.30 -45.89 38.22
CA LEU A 243 8.07 -45.43 39.39
C LEU A 243 9.49 -46.02 39.46
N SER A 244 9.75 -47.13 38.75
CA SER A 244 11.09 -47.72 38.63
C SER A 244 11.91 -47.15 37.47
N GLU A 245 11.25 -46.51 36.51
CA GLU A 245 11.85 -45.87 35.35
C GLU A 245 12.10 -44.37 35.56
N ILE A 246 11.50 -43.76 36.58
CA ILE A 246 11.64 -42.34 36.89
C ILE A 246 12.42 -42.11 38.19
N GLY A 247 13.11 -40.97 38.28
CA GLY A 247 13.73 -40.53 39.53
C GLY A 247 12.69 -39.86 40.42
N ILE A 248 12.63 -40.25 41.70
CA ILE A 248 11.72 -39.63 42.69
C ILE A 248 12.57 -39.09 43.83
N GLY A 249 12.49 -37.77 44.05
CA GLY A 249 13.12 -37.09 45.18
C GLY A 249 12.34 -37.36 46.47
N GLU A 250 11.21 -36.66 46.62
CA GLU A 250 10.24 -36.84 47.70
C GLU A 250 8.87 -37.25 47.12
N ALA A 251 8.07 -37.96 47.91
CA ALA A 251 6.72 -38.34 47.54
C ALA A 251 5.74 -38.06 48.68
N CYS A 252 4.47 -37.83 48.35
CA CYS A 252 3.39 -37.53 49.29
C CYS A 252 2.11 -38.23 48.84
N CYS A 253 1.35 -38.78 49.78
CA CYS A 253 -0.05 -39.14 49.54
C CYS A 253 -0.94 -38.13 50.22
N ILE A 254 -1.91 -37.60 49.48
CA ILE A 254 -2.90 -36.67 49.97
C ILE A 254 -4.28 -37.32 49.94
N TYR A 255 -4.99 -37.21 51.04
CA TYR A 255 -6.32 -37.72 51.26
C TYR A 255 -7.23 -36.51 51.43
N SER A 256 -8.17 -36.33 50.51
CA SER A 256 -9.03 -35.14 50.50
C SER A 256 -10.51 -35.51 50.43
N THR A 257 -11.33 -34.76 51.16
CA THR A 257 -12.80 -34.80 51.09
C THR A 257 -13.38 -33.70 50.19
N LEU A 258 -12.52 -32.78 49.73
CA LEU A 258 -12.86 -31.68 48.85
C LEU A 258 -12.06 -31.76 47.53
N GLU A 259 -12.50 -30.99 46.55
CA GLU A 259 -11.84 -30.85 45.25
C GLU A 259 -11.53 -29.36 45.04
N GLU A 260 -10.26 -29.06 44.77
CA GLU A 260 -9.75 -27.71 44.57
C GLU A 260 -8.64 -27.74 43.51
N ASP A 261 -8.72 -26.86 42.52
CA ASP A 261 -7.71 -26.76 41.46
C ASP A 261 -6.42 -26.08 41.93
N ILE A 262 -6.53 -25.21 42.95
CA ILE A 262 -5.43 -24.40 43.49
C ILE A 262 -5.42 -24.54 45.02
N PHE A 263 -4.77 -25.60 45.50
CA PHE A 263 -4.49 -25.82 46.92
C PHE A 263 -3.03 -25.52 47.24
N MET A 264 -2.77 -24.92 48.39
CA MET A 264 -1.43 -24.72 48.94
C MET A 264 -1.43 -25.18 50.40
N ILE A 265 -0.35 -25.85 50.82
CA ILE A 265 -0.22 -26.28 52.22
C ILE A 265 -0.22 -25.03 53.12
N PRO A 266 -1.14 -24.93 54.09
CA PRO A 266 -1.20 -23.77 54.98
C PRO A 266 0.01 -23.73 55.92
N GLU A 267 0.22 -22.60 56.61
CA GLU A 267 1.25 -22.54 57.65
C GLU A 267 0.88 -23.51 58.79
N LEU A 268 1.81 -24.42 59.11
CA LEU A 268 1.57 -25.50 60.07
C LEU A 268 2.15 -25.17 61.46
N PRO A 269 1.50 -25.61 62.55
CA PRO A 269 1.99 -25.40 63.91
C PRO A 269 3.29 -26.18 64.18
N ASN A 270 4.12 -25.68 65.11
CA ASN A 270 5.35 -26.36 65.52
C ASN A 270 5.03 -27.63 66.32
N LEU A 271 5.77 -28.71 66.04
CA LEU A 271 5.70 -29.96 66.79
C LEU A 271 6.11 -29.77 68.27
N PRO A 272 5.86 -30.77 69.15
CA PRO A 272 6.22 -30.67 70.56
C PRO A 272 7.72 -30.52 70.87
N ASP A 273 8.60 -30.78 69.90
CA ASP A 273 10.04 -30.56 69.97
C ASP A 273 10.47 -29.21 69.37
N ASP A 274 9.51 -28.33 69.11
CA ASP A 274 9.65 -27.01 68.47
C ASP A 274 10.23 -27.05 67.04
N THR A 275 10.21 -28.23 66.40
CA THR A 275 10.52 -28.36 64.97
C THR A 275 9.29 -28.07 64.11
N LYS A 276 9.49 -27.48 62.93
CA LYS A 276 8.45 -27.36 61.90
C LYS A 276 8.45 -28.59 61.00
N PRO A 277 7.29 -29.14 60.61
CA PRO A 277 7.22 -30.13 59.54
C PRO A 277 7.73 -29.52 58.23
N SER A 278 8.38 -30.31 57.38
CA SER A 278 8.92 -29.85 56.10
C SER A 278 8.41 -30.68 54.93
N PHE A 279 7.74 -30.04 53.97
CA PHE A 279 7.25 -30.64 52.73
C PHE A 279 8.01 -30.06 51.53
N GLY A 280 9.31 -30.36 51.42
CA GLY A 280 10.27 -29.67 50.55
C GLY A 280 9.71 -29.26 49.18
N PHE A 281 9.25 -30.23 48.38
CA PHE A 281 8.73 -30.01 47.01
C PHE A 281 7.31 -29.40 46.91
N LEU A 282 6.54 -29.40 48.01
CA LEU A 282 5.15 -28.89 48.05
C LEU A 282 5.01 -27.58 48.84
N GLY A 283 6.02 -27.19 49.61
CA GLY A 283 5.88 -26.19 50.68
C GLY A 283 5.40 -24.80 50.23
N SER A 284 5.65 -24.43 48.98
CA SER A 284 5.16 -23.19 48.36
C SER A 284 4.51 -23.42 47.00
N THR A 285 4.21 -24.66 46.66
CA THR A 285 3.73 -25.05 45.34
C THR A 285 2.21 -25.17 45.37
N THR A 286 1.52 -24.51 44.44
CA THR A 286 0.09 -24.73 44.23
C THR A 286 -0.15 -26.05 43.52
N MET A 287 -1.15 -26.79 43.95
CA MET A 287 -1.44 -28.12 43.44
C MET A 287 -2.93 -28.36 43.31
N LYS A 288 -3.31 -29.25 42.38
CA LYS A 288 -4.69 -29.74 42.30
C LYS A 288 -4.89 -30.86 43.31
N ILE A 289 -6.01 -30.83 44.01
CA ILE A 289 -6.47 -31.90 44.89
C ILE A 289 -7.86 -32.36 44.47
N ASP A 290 -8.04 -33.68 44.41
CA ASP A 290 -9.31 -34.31 44.08
C ASP A 290 -9.85 -35.06 45.29
N ARG A 291 -11.17 -35.27 45.34
CA ARG A 291 -11.79 -36.12 46.36
C ARG A 291 -11.22 -37.54 46.26
N GLY A 292 -10.76 -38.07 47.39
CA GLY A 292 -10.15 -39.40 47.47
C GLY A 292 -8.68 -39.33 47.81
N ILE A 293 -7.85 -40.03 47.03
CA ILE A 293 -6.41 -40.15 47.25
C ILE A 293 -5.69 -39.56 46.04
N VAL A 294 -4.77 -38.62 46.25
CA VAL A 294 -3.88 -38.08 45.21
C VAL A 294 -2.44 -38.44 45.58
N PHE A 295 -1.73 -39.08 44.67
CA PHE A 295 -0.30 -39.28 44.79
C PHE A 295 0.44 -38.10 44.17
N CYS A 296 1.36 -37.51 44.92
CA CYS A 296 2.23 -36.43 44.47
C CYS A 296 3.69 -36.82 44.65
N ALA A 297 4.56 -36.44 43.72
CA ALA A 297 6.00 -36.66 43.85
C ALA A 297 6.82 -35.58 43.14
N ASP A 298 8.02 -35.35 43.65
CA ASP A 298 9.08 -34.61 42.94
C ASP A 298 9.75 -35.55 41.94
N LEU A 299 9.40 -35.38 40.66
CA LEU A 299 9.97 -36.11 39.55
C LEU A 299 11.29 -35.47 39.14
N LEU A 300 12.37 -36.24 39.23
CA LEU A 300 13.73 -35.85 38.85
C LEU A 300 14.07 -36.39 37.45
N LEU A 301 14.01 -35.52 36.45
CA LEU A 301 14.22 -35.89 35.05
C LEU A 301 15.66 -36.31 34.75
N SER A 302 16.67 -35.74 35.42
CA SER A 302 18.08 -36.15 35.30
C SER A 302 18.34 -37.58 35.78
N GLN A 303 17.46 -38.11 36.63
CA GLN A 303 17.55 -39.44 37.22
C GLN A 303 16.60 -40.46 36.56
N THR A 304 15.84 -40.06 35.53
CA THR A 304 14.98 -41.00 34.80
C THR A 304 15.82 -41.95 33.93
N ASN A 305 15.36 -43.20 33.83
CA ASN A 305 15.83 -44.19 32.87
C ASN A 305 14.96 -44.24 31.60
N ASN A 306 13.79 -43.60 31.61
CA ASN A 306 12.89 -43.57 30.47
C ASN A 306 13.46 -42.67 29.35
N PRO A 307 13.65 -43.19 28.11
CA PRO A 307 14.29 -42.44 27.04
C PRO A 307 13.49 -41.19 26.60
N LEU A 308 12.15 -41.24 26.65
CA LEU A 308 11.30 -40.11 26.26
C LEU A 308 11.41 -38.97 27.29
N LEU A 309 11.42 -39.30 28.59
CA LEU A 309 11.62 -38.30 29.65
C LEU A 309 13.04 -37.70 29.63
N LYS A 310 14.06 -38.50 29.30
CA LYS A 310 15.42 -37.97 29.05
C LYS A 310 15.43 -36.97 27.90
N MET A 311 14.64 -37.23 26.85
CA MET A 311 14.52 -36.31 25.73
C MET A 311 13.88 -35.00 26.18
N ILE A 312 12.77 -35.05 26.94
CA ILE A 312 12.17 -33.84 27.54
C ILE A 312 13.20 -33.07 28.35
N HIS A 313 13.93 -33.72 29.26
CA HIS A 313 14.99 -33.07 30.03
C HIS A 313 16.02 -32.35 29.15
N SER A 314 16.44 -32.99 28.05
CA SER A 314 17.42 -32.41 27.13
C SER A 314 16.90 -31.18 26.39
N ILE A 315 15.59 -31.12 26.16
CA ILE A 315 14.92 -30.01 25.47
C ILE A 315 14.68 -28.87 26.45
N THR A 316 14.03 -29.16 27.58
CA THR A 316 13.51 -28.15 28.49
C THR A 316 14.58 -27.62 29.45
N LYS A 317 15.62 -28.43 29.71
CA LYS A 317 16.67 -28.19 30.72
C LYS A 317 16.14 -28.14 32.16
N GLU A 318 14.87 -28.50 32.37
CA GLU A 318 14.22 -28.56 33.67
C GLU A 318 14.43 -29.93 34.31
N ASP A 319 14.84 -29.96 35.57
CA ASP A 319 15.10 -31.21 36.29
C ASP A 319 13.93 -31.64 37.19
N HIS A 320 13.23 -30.68 37.80
CA HIS A 320 12.21 -30.92 38.82
C HIS A 320 10.79 -30.69 38.28
N LEU A 321 9.91 -31.66 38.50
CA LEU A 321 8.51 -31.61 38.10
C LEU A 321 7.60 -32.09 39.22
N LEU A 322 6.45 -31.43 39.39
CA LEU A 322 5.41 -31.92 40.29
C LEU A 322 4.58 -32.99 39.58
N LEU A 323 4.86 -34.26 39.86
CA LEU A 323 4.07 -35.39 39.41
C LEU A 323 2.81 -35.51 40.28
N GLN A 324 1.64 -35.58 39.67
CA GLN A 324 0.35 -35.79 40.33
C GLN A 324 -0.45 -36.89 39.62
N THR A 325 -1.13 -37.73 40.39
CA THR A 325 -2.15 -38.64 39.85
C THR A 325 -3.24 -38.92 40.89
N PRO A 326 -4.53 -38.79 40.53
CA PRO A 326 -5.61 -39.27 41.39
C PRO A 326 -5.64 -40.81 41.39
N LEU A 327 -5.62 -41.40 42.57
CA LEU A 327 -5.67 -42.83 42.80
C LEU A 327 -7.12 -43.27 43.08
N SER A 328 -7.86 -43.58 42.00
CA SER A 328 -9.21 -44.12 42.08
C SER A 328 -9.22 -45.65 41.87
N PRO A 329 -9.85 -46.45 42.77
CA PRO A 329 -10.09 -47.87 42.52
C PRO A 329 -11.15 -48.10 41.42
N PRO A 330 -11.01 -49.10 40.51
CA PRO A 330 -9.85 -49.96 40.30
C PRO A 330 -8.73 -49.23 39.54
N LEU A 331 -7.49 -49.49 39.93
CA LEU A 331 -6.32 -48.66 39.62
C LEU A 331 -5.73 -48.93 38.21
N THR A 332 -6.56 -49.25 37.22
CA THR A 332 -6.14 -49.63 35.86
C THR A 332 -6.34 -48.49 34.86
N GLY A 333 -5.35 -48.23 33.99
CA GLY A 333 -5.45 -47.19 32.95
C GLY A 333 -5.20 -45.76 33.43
N GLN A 334 -4.46 -45.60 34.53
CA GLN A 334 -4.17 -44.30 35.13
C GLN A 334 -3.30 -43.40 34.24
N ARG A 335 -3.57 -42.10 34.36
CA ARG A 335 -2.79 -41.01 33.78
C ARG A 335 -2.01 -40.33 34.88
N PHE A 336 -0.76 -39.99 34.60
CA PHE A 336 0.04 -39.12 35.47
C PHE A 336 0.24 -37.80 34.79
N THR A 337 0.12 -36.71 35.56
CA THR A 337 0.38 -35.36 35.10
C THR A 337 1.62 -34.86 35.82
N ALA A 338 2.68 -34.52 35.10
CA ALA A 338 3.87 -33.89 35.67
C ALA A 338 3.91 -32.42 35.27
N ARG A 339 3.70 -31.51 36.23
CA ARG A 339 3.62 -30.08 35.97
C ARG A 339 4.98 -29.42 36.14
N PHE A 340 5.28 -28.51 35.23
CA PHE A 340 6.38 -27.58 35.39
C PHE A 340 5.93 -26.43 36.29
N LEU A 341 6.83 -25.94 37.15
CA LEU A 341 6.53 -24.85 38.07
C LEU A 341 6.61 -23.48 37.40
N GLU A 342 7.40 -23.38 36.33
CA GLU A 342 7.60 -22.17 35.54
C GLU A 342 7.31 -22.43 34.06
N PRO A 343 7.00 -21.39 33.26
CA PRO A 343 6.96 -21.53 31.80
C PRO A 343 8.29 -22.05 31.25
N ILE A 344 8.23 -22.95 30.28
CA ILE A 344 9.43 -23.52 29.66
C ILE A 344 9.65 -22.96 28.26
N THR A 345 10.92 -22.89 27.85
CA THR A 345 11.31 -22.51 26.50
C THR A 345 11.81 -23.72 25.73
N ILE A 346 11.17 -24.04 24.62
CA ILE A 346 11.61 -25.07 23.68
C ILE A 346 12.43 -24.39 22.58
N GLU A 347 13.70 -24.77 22.43
CA GLU A 347 14.63 -24.21 21.43
C GLU A 347 14.88 -25.21 20.29
N ALA A 348 14.78 -24.77 19.03
CA ALA A 348 15.17 -25.57 17.87
C ALA A 348 15.63 -24.68 16.69
N GLY A 349 16.84 -24.91 16.18
CA GLY A 349 17.32 -24.27 14.95
C GLY A 349 17.50 -22.75 15.03
N GLY A 350 17.66 -22.18 16.23
CA GLY A 350 17.70 -20.74 16.47
C GLY A 350 16.32 -20.09 16.71
N ALA A 351 15.23 -20.84 16.53
CA ALA A 351 13.89 -20.47 16.96
C ALA A 351 13.61 -20.97 18.37
N SER A 352 12.72 -20.29 19.10
CA SER A 352 12.22 -20.80 20.38
C SER A 352 10.74 -20.46 20.59
N ILE A 353 10.05 -21.32 21.33
CA ILE A 353 8.66 -21.14 21.73
C ILE A 353 8.54 -21.28 23.25
N VAL A 354 7.73 -20.42 23.86
CA VAL A 354 7.48 -20.46 25.30
C VAL A 354 6.14 -21.15 25.53
N LEU A 355 6.16 -22.28 26.24
CA LEU A 355 4.95 -22.93 26.73
C LEU A 355 4.62 -22.40 28.13
N LYS A 356 3.43 -21.83 28.29
CA LYS A 356 2.90 -21.39 29.59
C LYS A 356 2.11 -22.53 30.22
N GLN A 357 2.17 -22.62 31.55
CA GLN A 357 1.55 -23.71 32.32
C GLN A 357 1.84 -25.10 31.71
N PRO A 358 3.12 -25.44 31.44
CA PRO A 358 3.40 -26.68 30.75
C PRO A 358 3.16 -27.87 31.67
N GLU A 359 2.69 -28.97 31.09
CA GLU A 359 2.52 -30.24 31.78
C GLU A 359 2.84 -31.43 30.89
N ILE A 360 3.30 -32.52 31.49
CA ILE A 360 3.55 -33.79 30.83
C ILE A 360 2.43 -34.74 31.20
N LEU A 361 1.70 -35.21 30.21
CA LEU A 361 0.73 -36.29 30.36
C LEU A 361 1.40 -37.63 30.03
N LEU A 362 1.41 -38.52 31.01
CA LEU A 362 1.92 -39.89 30.90
C LEU A 362 0.75 -40.86 30.91
N ASN A 363 0.47 -41.48 29.76
CA ASN A 363 -0.44 -42.63 29.67
C ASN A 363 0.40 -43.90 29.75
N LEU A 364 0.03 -44.88 30.59
CA LEU A 364 0.85 -46.08 30.82
C LEU A 364 0.51 -47.29 29.94
N ASN A 365 -0.61 -47.27 29.23
CA ASN A 365 -1.06 -48.43 28.44
C ASN A 365 -1.75 -48.01 27.13
N PRO A 366 -1.01 -47.88 26.01
CA PRO A 366 0.46 -47.98 25.89
C PRO A 366 1.18 -46.79 26.53
N MET A 367 2.50 -46.92 26.79
CA MET A 367 3.32 -45.81 27.28
C MET A 367 3.35 -44.69 26.23
N GLN A 368 2.75 -43.54 26.54
CA GLN A 368 2.78 -42.33 25.72
C GLN A 368 3.13 -41.13 26.59
N VAL A 369 3.96 -40.25 26.04
CA VAL A 369 4.40 -39.02 26.70
C VAL A 369 3.98 -37.85 25.83
N GLN A 370 3.09 -37.02 26.36
CA GLN A 370 2.62 -35.81 25.70
C GLN A 370 3.04 -34.60 26.54
N LEU A 371 3.66 -33.61 25.92
CA LEU A 371 3.94 -32.32 26.52
C LEU A 371 2.85 -31.34 26.06
N GLU A 372 2.09 -30.82 27.00
CA GLU A 372 1.05 -29.83 26.75
C GLU A 372 1.44 -28.47 27.35
N GLY A 373 0.96 -27.40 26.74
CA GLY A 373 1.13 -26.06 27.27
C GLY A 373 0.43 -25.01 26.44
N LEU A 374 0.19 -23.85 27.05
CA LEU A 374 -0.44 -22.72 26.38
C LEU A 374 0.61 -21.91 25.60
N ILE A 375 0.27 -21.56 24.37
CA ILE A 375 1.04 -20.66 23.52
C ILE A 375 0.15 -19.50 23.09
N ASP A 376 0.75 -18.31 22.98
CA ASP A 376 0.08 -17.16 22.39
C ASP A 376 0.67 -16.89 21.01
N VAL A 377 -0.17 -16.97 19.98
CA VAL A 377 0.23 -16.71 18.60
C VAL A 377 -0.22 -15.30 18.22
N PRO A 378 0.70 -14.35 18.00
CA PRO A 378 0.32 -12.97 17.73
C PRO A 378 -0.33 -12.81 16.36
N LEU A 379 -1.37 -11.98 16.31
CA LEU A 379 -2.08 -11.53 15.13
C LEU A 379 -2.03 -9.99 15.03
N GLY A 380 -0.87 -9.39 15.30
CA GLY A 380 -0.71 -7.94 15.39
C GLY A 380 -0.80 -7.45 16.83
N ALA A 381 -1.78 -6.61 17.15
CA ALA A 381 -1.99 -6.10 18.51
C ALA A 381 -2.68 -7.09 19.45
N GLU A 382 -3.40 -8.07 18.88
CA GLU A 382 -4.10 -9.14 19.60
C GLU A 382 -3.36 -10.49 19.40
N SER A 383 -3.64 -11.47 20.26
CA SER A 383 -3.05 -12.81 20.17
C SER A 383 -4.12 -13.89 20.25
N LEU A 384 -3.92 -14.97 19.51
CA LEU A 384 -4.67 -16.21 19.69
C LEU A 384 -4.07 -16.99 20.84
N SER A 385 -4.89 -17.29 21.85
CA SER A 385 -4.52 -18.26 22.87
C SER A 385 -4.76 -19.66 22.33
N CYS A 386 -3.73 -20.50 22.37
CA CYS A 386 -3.79 -21.85 21.86
C CYS A 386 -3.23 -22.84 22.89
N THR A 387 -3.74 -24.06 22.89
CA THR A 387 -3.16 -25.20 23.60
C THR A 387 -2.34 -26.02 22.60
N ALA A 388 -1.03 -26.08 22.81
CA ALA A 388 -0.13 -26.92 22.05
C ALA A 388 0.03 -28.27 22.76
N THR A 389 -0.17 -29.36 22.02
CA THR A 389 0.08 -30.74 22.47
C THR A 389 1.17 -31.32 21.59
N ILE A 390 2.26 -31.76 22.22
CA ILE A 390 3.44 -32.32 21.56
C ILE A 390 3.54 -33.79 22.00
N GLU A 391 3.15 -34.71 21.13
CA GLU A 391 3.35 -36.14 21.33
C GLU A 391 4.77 -36.52 20.95
N ILE A 392 5.54 -36.98 21.93
CA ILE A 392 6.96 -37.22 21.80
C ILE A 392 7.20 -38.70 21.46
N GLY A 393 7.65 -38.96 20.23
CA GLY A 393 8.12 -40.28 19.78
C GLY A 393 9.63 -40.43 19.92
N GLU A 394 10.16 -41.60 19.57
CA GLU A 394 11.61 -41.87 19.66
C GLU A 394 12.45 -41.07 18.64
N THR A 395 11.86 -40.71 17.50
CA THR A 395 12.57 -40.08 16.37
C THR A 395 11.96 -38.77 15.88
N HIS A 396 10.72 -38.47 16.26
CA HIS A 396 10.00 -37.26 15.87
C HIS A 396 8.98 -36.89 16.96
N ALA A 397 8.60 -35.61 17.00
CA ALA A 397 7.47 -35.15 17.79
C ALA A 397 6.31 -34.78 16.86
N GLN A 398 5.12 -35.30 17.13
CA GLN A 398 3.90 -34.86 16.46
C GLN A 398 3.30 -33.72 17.27
N CYS A 399 3.13 -32.58 16.63
CA CYS A 399 2.60 -31.39 17.28
C CYS A 399 1.18 -31.15 16.77
N SER A 400 0.23 -31.00 17.68
CA SER A 400 -1.09 -30.48 17.40
C SER A 400 -1.30 -29.20 18.19
N VAL A 401 -2.07 -28.27 17.64
CA VAL A 401 -2.38 -27.01 18.31
C VAL A 401 -3.87 -26.76 18.16
N THR A 402 -4.54 -26.53 19.29
CA THR A 402 -5.96 -26.20 19.35
C THR A 402 -6.13 -24.74 19.74
N VAL A 403 -6.95 -24.00 19.00
CA VAL A 403 -7.26 -22.60 19.33
C VAL A 403 -8.29 -22.58 20.46
N ASN A 404 -8.00 -21.86 21.54
CA ASN A 404 -8.90 -21.72 22.69
C ASN A 404 -9.90 -20.59 22.43
N ASN A 405 -10.94 -20.88 21.66
CA ASN A 405 -11.96 -19.90 21.24
C ASN A 405 -13.34 -20.14 21.88
N VAL A 406 -13.39 -20.73 23.07
CA VAL A 406 -14.65 -21.00 23.78
C VAL A 406 -14.63 -20.22 25.10
N ASP A 407 -15.74 -19.57 25.44
CA ASP A 407 -15.90 -18.88 26.73
C ASP A 407 -16.25 -19.84 27.88
N GLU A 408 -16.36 -19.31 29.10
CA GLU A 408 -16.71 -20.08 30.31
C GLU A 408 -18.07 -20.79 30.22
N ASN A 409 -18.96 -20.36 29.32
CA ASN A 409 -20.29 -20.93 29.11
C ASN A 409 -20.35 -21.93 27.95
N GLY A 410 -19.20 -22.24 27.32
CA GLY A 410 -19.16 -23.14 26.17
C GLY A 410 -19.54 -22.48 24.85
N GLN A 411 -19.67 -21.15 24.79
CA GLN A 411 -19.99 -20.43 23.56
C GLN A 411 -18.72 -20.06 22.78
N THR A 412 -18.77 -20.22 21.46
CA THR A 412 -17.66 -19.83 20.58
C THR A 412 -17.47 -18.31 20.61
N LYS A 413 -16.29 -17.88 21.04
CA LYS A 413 -15.83 -16.50 21.00
C LYS A 413 -15.41 -16.15 19.57
N SER A 414 -15.79 -14.96 19.11
CA SER A 414 -15.32 -14.42 17.84
C SER A 414 -13.79 -14.29 17.84
N LEU A 415 -13.18 -14.71 16.74
CA LEU A 415 -11.74 -14.62 16.55
C LEU A 415 -11.34 -13.17 16.24
N PRO A 416 -10.18 -12.73 16.76
CA PRO A 416 -9.67 -11.39 16.52
C PRO A 416 -9.40 -11.13 15.02
N SER A 417 -9.56 -9.88 14.58
CA SER A 417 -9.16 -9.47 13.24
C SER A 417 -7.64 -9.53 13.08
N PRO A 418 -7.12 -10.14 12.01
CA PRO A 418 -5.69 -10.32 11.86
C PRO A 418 -5.01 -8.99 11.52
N LEU A 419 -3.90 -8.69 12.18
CA LEU A 419 -2.90 -7.70 11.77
C LEU A 419 -3.43 -6.27 11.61
N GLY A 420 -4.50 -5.93 12.34
CA GLY A 420 -5.17 -4.64 12.24
C GLY A 420 -6.04 -4.47 10.99
N LEU A 421 -6.26 -5.53 10.22
CA LEU A 421 -7.16 -5.56 9.06
C LEU A 421 -8.61 -5.62 9.54
N SER A 422 -9.14 -4.46 9.97
CA SER A 422 -10.37 -4.36 10.77
C SER A 422 -11.65 -4.84 10.08
N GLY A 423 -11.65 -4.96 8.75
CA GLY A 423 -12.78 -5.51 8.00
C GLY A 423 -12.62 -6.99 7.63
N ILE A 424 -11.57 -7.66 8.11
CA ILE A 424 -11.37 -9.10 8.00
C ILE A 424 -11.80 -9.78 9.30
N GLN A 425 -12.62 -10.81 9.17
CA GLN A 425 -13.04 -11.66 10.28
C GLN A 425 -12.60 -13.09 10.01
N LEU A 426 -11.86 -13.67 10.96
CA LEU A 426 -11.46 -15.08 10.90
C LEU A 426 -12.63 -15.94 11.35
N ASP A 427 -12.94 -16.97 10.57
CA ASP A 427 -14.03 -17.90 10.84
C ASP A 427 -13.52 -19.16 11.54
N GLU A 428 -12.51 -19.77 10.94
CA GLU A 428 -11.82 -20.95 11.46
C GLU A 428 -10.31 -20.74 11.35
N VAL A 429 -9.58 -21.15 12.38
CA VAL A 429 -8.11 -21.09 12.40
C VAL A 429 -7.57 -22.46 12.80
N ALA A 430 -6.79 -23.06 11.92
CA ALA A 430 -5.90 -24.16 12.20
C ALA A 430 -4.49 -23.62 12.43
N VAL A 431 -3.86 -24.06 13.52
CA VAL A 431 -2.46 -23.73 13.81
C VAL A 431 -1.62 -24.97 13.52
N ASN A 432 -0.70 -24.82 12.57
CA ASN A 432 0.23 -25.87 12.18
C ASN A 432 1.56 -25.61 12.88
N MET A 433 1.96 -26.52 13.76
CA MET A 433 3.27 -26.51 14.39
C MET A 433 4.03 -27.77 13.98
N GLY A 434 5.32 -27.63 13.68
CA GLY A 434 6.19 -28.75 13.33
C GLY A 434 7.51 -28.63 14.06
N TRP A 435 7.98 -29.73 14.65
CA TRP A 435 9.26 -29.79 15.34
C TRP A 435 10.11 -30.95 14.82
N ILE A 436 11.24 -30.60 14.20
CA ILE A 436 12.20 -31.53 13.62
C ILE A 436 13.44 -31.57 14.51
N PHE A 437 13.88 -32.76 14.92
CA PHE A 437 15.04 -32.93 15.80
C PHE A 437 16.39 -32.84 15.09
N THR A 438 16.46 -33.18 13.79
CA THR A 438 17.73 -33.21 13.05
C THR A 438 17.52 -32.90 11.55
N PRO A 439 18.03 -31.75 11.05
CA PRO A 439 18.57 -30.63 11.82
C PRO A 439 17.47 -30.01 12.72
N PRO A 440 17.81 -29.52 13.93
CA PRO A 440 16.83 -28.89 14.81
C PRO A 440 16.11 -27.75 14.10
N SER A 441 14.78 -27.79 14.04
CA SER A 441 13.95 -26.78 13.37
C SER A 441 12.56 -26.72 14.00
N LEU A 442 12.03 -25.52 14.21
CA LEU A 442 10.66 -25.26 14.63
C LEU A 442 9.94 -24.48 13.52
N LEU A 443 8.78 -24.99 13.09
CA LEU A 443 7.91 -24.36 12.11
C LEU A 443 6.58 -24.04 12.78
N LEU A 444 6.05 -22.86 12.50
CA LEU A 444 4.72 -22.43 12.92
C LEU A 444 4.06 -21.70 11.74
N GLY A 445 2.79 -22.00 11.52
CA GLY A 445 1.96 -21.34 10.52
C GLY A 445 0.50 -21.42 10.92
N LEU A 446 -0.29 -20.50 10.40
CA LEU A 446 -1.74 -20.54 10.59
C LEU A 446 -2.40 -20.61 9.22
N ASP A 447 -3.47 -21.36 9.11
CA ASP A 447 -4.37 -21.30 7.96
C ASP A 447 -5.80 -21.56 8.39
N GLY A 448 -6.74 -21.32 7.49
CA GLY A 448 -8.15 -21.51 7.79
C GLY A 448 -9.02 -20.71 6.86
N THR A 449 -10.17 -20.29 7.36
CA THR A 449 -11.18 -19.57 6.59
C THR A 449 -11.49 -18.19 7.17
N PHE A 450 -11.84 -17.27 6.28
CA PHE A 450 -12.18 -15.90 6.64
C PHE A 450 -13.25 -15.34 5.70
N HIS A 451 -13.86 -14.26 6.13
CA HIS A 451 -14.73 -13.46 5.30
C HIS A 451 -14.41 -11.97 5.44
N VAL A 452 -14.79 -11.21 4.42
CA VAL A 452 -14.60 -9.77 4.37
C VAL A 452 -15.94 -9.09 4.66
N VAL A 453 -15.99 -8.33 5.75
CA VAL A 453 -17.14 -7.49 6.14
C VAL A 453 -18.45 -8.30 6.22
N ASP A 454 -19.38 -8.13 5.27
CA ASP A 454 -20.73 -8.71 5.29
C ASP A 454 -20.82 -10.00 4.44
N GLN A 455 -19.67 -10.51 3.98
CA GLN A 455 -19.62 -11.79 3.27
C GLN A 455 -20.03 -12.96 4.19
N PRO A 456 -20.59 -14.04 3.64
CA PRO A 456 -20.86 -15.26 4.40
C PRO A 456 -19.57 -15.83 5.02
N SER A 457 -19.68 -16.33 6.25
CA SER A 457 -18.61 -17.03 6.97
C SER A 457 -18.10 -18.24 6.19
N GLY A 458 -16.78 -18.47 6.21
CA GLY A 458 -16.12 -19.63 5.62
C GLY A 458 -15.88 -19.55 4.12
N ILE A 459 -16.14 -18.40 3.48
CA ILE A 459 -16.16 -18.28 2.01
C ILE A 459 -14.76 -18.17 1.39
N ASN A 460 -13.78 -17.61 2.11
CA ASN A 460 -12.41 -17.44 1.63
C ASN A 460 -11.42 -18.24 2.50
N GLN A 461 -10.27 -18.59 1.92
CA GLN A 461 -9.19 -19.28 2.62
C GLN A 461 -8.00 -18.34 2.82
N PHE A 462 -7.38 -18.38 4.00
CA PHE A 462 -6.17 -17.61 4.31
C PHE A 462 -5.00 -18.50 4.77
N GLY A 463 -3.81 -17.91 4.73
CA GLY A 463 -2.64 -18.40 5.43
C GLY A 463 -1.86 -17.25 6.08
N ILE A 464 -1.24 -17.53 7.23
CA ILE A 464 -0.33 -16.64 7.94
C ILE A 464 1.00 -17.37 8.14
N THR A 465 2.06 -16.80 7.57
CA THR A 465 3.43 -17.21 7.85
C THR A 465 3.98 -16.37 8.99
N VAL A 466 4.60 -17.03 9.96
CA VAL A 466 5.30 -16.37 11.06
C VAL A 466 6.80 -16.68 11.00
N ALA A 467 7.61 -15.81 11.59
CA ALA A 467 9.02 -16.07 11.83
C ALA A 467 9.33 -15.92 13.31
N PHE A 468 10.31 -16.71 13.75
CA PHE A 468 10.85 -16.65 15.10
C PHE A 468 12.07 -15.73 15.14
N GLN A 469 12.09 -14.81 16.09
CA GLN A 469 13.28 -14.04 16.45
C GLN A 469 13.58 -14.28 17.93
N GLY A 470 14.36 -15.32 18.22
CA GLY A 470 14.45 -15.85 19.58
C GLY A 470 13.11 -16.45 20.01
N SER A 471 12.54 -15.97 21.11
CA SER A 471 11.22 -16.39 21.63
C SER A 471 10.05 -15.55 21.10
N LEU A 472 10.35 -14.47 20.36
CA LEU A 472 9.33 -13.62 19.77
C LEU A 472 8.82 -14.22 18.47
N ILE A 473 7.53 -14.54 18.43
CA ILE A 473 6.81 -14.94 17.22
C ILE A 473 6.35 -13.64 16.53
N THR A 474 6.66 -13.50 15.23
CA THR A 474 6.25 -12.31 14.45
C THR A 474 5.57 -12.74 13.16
N PRO A 475 4.33 -12.30 12.88
CA PRO A 475 3.71 -12.51 11.58
C PRO A 475 4.52 -11.83 10.47
N LYS A 476 4.73 -12.53 9.36
CA LYS A 476 5.49 -12.03 8.20
C LYS A 476 4.65 -11.80 6.96
N LEU A 477 3.63 -12.62 6.80
CA LEU A 477 2.77 -12.59 5.63
C LEU A 477 1.40 -13.12 6.05
N PHE A 478 0.37 -12.35 5.78
CA PHE A 478 -1.00 -12.83 5.67
C PHE A 478 -1.38 -12.81 4.20
N TYR A 479 -2.03 -13.86 3.73
CA TYR A 479 -2.56 -13.91 2.37
C TYR A 479 -3.89 -14.64 2.32
N GLY A 480 -4.74 -14.26 1.36
CA GLY A 480 -6.00 -14.92 1.08
C GLY A 480 -6.33 -14.91 -0.41
N TYR A 481 -7.01 -15.97 -0.86
CA TYR A 481 -7.49 -16.10 -2.24
C TYR A 481 -9.00 -15.92 -2.26
N LEU A 482 -9.47 -14.95 -3.03
CA LEU A 482 -10.88 -14.61 -3.18
C LEU A 482 -11.31 -14.76 -4.64
N GLU A 483 -12.54 -15.18 -4.88
CA GLU A 483 -13.08 -15.28 -6.25
C GLU A 483 -13.25 -13.89 -6.88
N GLN A 484 -13.74 -12.92 -6.09
CA GLN A 484 -13.95 -11.55 -6.53
C GLN A 484 -13.81 -10.58 -5.34
N LEU A 485 -13.22 -9.41 -5.59
CA LEU A 485 -13.12 -8.32 -4.64
C LEU A 485 -13.14 -6.98 -5.39
N ASP A 486 -14.02 -6.06 -4.99
CA ASP A 486 -14.00 -4.68 -5.50
C ASP A 486 -13.10 -3.76 -4.65
N LEU A 487 -12.72 -2.61 -5.22
CA LEU A 487 -11.80 -1.68 -4.57
C LEU A 487 -12.35 -1.10 -3.27
N GLU A 488 -13.66 -0.83 -3.20
CA GLU A 488 -14.29 -0.28 -2.00
C GLU A 488 -14.27 -1.30 -0.85
N LEU A 489 -14.61 -2.55 -1.15
CA LEU A 489 -14.60 -3.66 -0.19
C LEU A 489 -13.17 -4.00 0.25
N PHE A 490 -12.18 -3.98 -0.65
CA PHE A 490 -10.77 -4.10 -0.28
C PHE A 490 -10.35 -2.99 0.68
N TYR A 491 -10.63 -1.72 0.36
CA TYR A 491 -10.28 -0.59 1.22
C TYR A 491 -10.94 -0.71 2.59
N LYS A 492 -12.22 -1.10 2.63
CA LYS A 492 -12.97 -1.34 3.87
C LYS A 492 -12.41 -2.53 4.66
N ALA A 493 -12.01 -3.61 3.99
CA ALA A 493 -11.38 -4.78 4.61
C ALA A 493 -10.12 -4.41 5.38
N VAL A 494 -9.29 -3.57 4.77
CA VAL A 494 -7.98 -3.21 5.33
C VAL A 494 -8.08 -2.08 6.35
N THR A 495 -8.92 -1.06 6.10
CA THR A 495 -8.93 0.18 6.90
C THR A 495 -10.15 0.37 7.80
N GLY A 496 -11.22 -0.41 7.56
CA GLY A 496 -12.52 -0.22 8.23
C GLY A 496 -13.28 1.04 7.79
N LYS A 497 -12.77 1.77 6.79
CA LYS A 497 -13.35 3.03 6.30
C LYS A 497 -13.92 2.87 4.89
N GLN A 498 -14.76 3.82 4.49
CA GLN A 498 -15.27 3.88 3.12
C GLN A 498 -14.24 4.55 2.20
N LEU A 499 -14.10 4.03 0.97
CA LEU A 499 -13.22 4.60 -0.04
C LEU A 499 -13.87 5.85 -0.65
N ASN A 500 -13.17 6.98 -0.60
CA ASN A 500 -13.61 8.21 -1.25
C ASN A 500 -12.93 8.35 -2.63
N ALA A 501 -13.45 7.63 -3.62
CA ALA A 501 -12.97 7.67 -5.01
C ALA A 501 -14.12 7.94 -6.00
N PRO A 502 -13.82 8.39 -7.23
CA PRO A 502 -14.81 8.51 -8.29
C PRO A 502 -15.61 7.21 -8.51
N ALA A 503 -16.89 7.33 -8.87
CA ALA A 503 -17.80 6.19 -8.99
C ALA A 503 -17.30 5.08 -9.94
N PHE A 504 -16.56 5.43 -11.00
CA PHE A 504 -16.01 4.44 -11.92
C PHE A 504 -14.95 3.53 -11.27
N LEU A 505 -14.18 4.05 -10.30
CA LEU A 505 -13.20 3.25 -9.55
C LEU A 505 -13.87 2.40 -8.48
N ASN A 506 -14.92 2.92 -7.82
CA ASN A 506 -15.66 2.13 -6.82
C ASN A 506 -16.33 0.89 -7.43
N ASN A 507 -16.73 0.97 -8.71
CA ASN A 507 -17.33 -0.15 -9.43
C ASN A 507 -16.30 -1.12 -10.04
N LEU A 508 -15.00 -0.88 -9.84
CA LEU A 508 -13.96 -1.75 -10.37
C LEU A 508 -13.82 -3.01 -9.51
N ALA A 509 -14.21 -4.14 -10.09
CA ALA A 509 -14.11 -5.45 -9.44
C ALA A 509 -12.96 -6.27 -10.04
N ALA A 510 -12.12 -6.81 -9.18
CA ALA A 510 -11.10 -7.77 -9.54
C ALA A 510 -11.61 -9.19 -9.29
N LYS A 511 -11.21 -10.14 -10.14
CA LYS A 511 -11.50 -11.57 -10.06
C LYS A 511 -10.22 -12.36 -9.81
N GLN A 512 -10.34 -13.53 -9.19
CA GLN A 512 -9.22 -14.39 -8.78
C GLN A 512 -8.17 -13.58 -8.01
N VAL A 513 -8.63 -12.96 -6.92
CA VAL A 513 -7.88 -11.98 -6.16
C VAL A 513 -6.98 -12.68 -5.16
N PHE A 514 -5.70 -12.37 -5.22
CA PHE A 514 -4.75 -12.65 -4.16
C PHE A 514 -4.57 -11.40 -3.31
N MET A 515 -5.15 -11.39 -2.11
CA MET A 515 -5.01 -10.31 -1.14
C MET A 515 -3.92 -10.64 -0.13
N TYR A 516 -3.10 -9.66 0.26
CA TYR A 516 -2.03 -9.87 1.23
C TYR A 516 -1.76 -8.67 2.13
N TRP A 517 -1.23 -8.95 3.31
CA TRP A 517 -0.44 -8.04 4.13
C TRP A 517 0.94 -8.65 4.32
N SER A 518 2.01 -7.88 4.19
CA SER A 518 3.37 -8.39 4.41
C SER A 518 4.28 -7.38 5.11
N ASP A 519 5.17 -7.89 5.95
CA ASP A 519 6.29 -7.14 6.55
C ASP A 519 7.63 -7.38 5.81
N ILE A 520 7.61 -8.21 4.77
CA ILE A 520 8.77 -8.57 3.94
C ILE A 520 8.47 -8.34 2.46
N THR A 521 9.52 -8.33 1.64
CA THR A 521 9.42 -8.48 0.19
C THR A 521 9.76 -9.91 -0.16
N LYS A 522 8.89 -10.57 -0.93
CA LYS A 522 9.06 -12.00 -1.26
C LYS A 522 8.42 -12.31 -2.61
N GLU A 523 9.04 -13.22 -3.36
CA GLU A 523 8.39 -13.86 -4.51
C GLU A 523 7.57 -15.05 -4.01
N LEU A 524 6.28 -15.07 -4.36
CA LEU A 524 5.37 -16.15 -4.03
C LEU A 524 5.64 -17.38 -4.90
N PRO A 525 5.10 -18.56 -4.55
CA PRO A 525 5.28 -19.77 -5.34
C PRO A 525 4.84 -19.61 -6.80
N ASP A 526 3.80 -18.82 -7.06
CA ASP A 526 3.31 -18.51 -8.41
C ASP A 526 4.19 -17.51 -9.18
N GLY A 527 5.31 -17.06 -8.62
CA GLY A 527 6.21 -16.06 -9.21
C GLY A 527 5.79 -14.61 -8.97
N THR A 528 4.65 -14.37 -8.31
CA THR A 528 4.18 -13.02 -8.02
C THR A 528 5.05 -12.38 -6.94
N LEU A 529 5.58 -11.18 -7.19
CA LEU A 529 6.32 -10.42 -6.19
C LEU A 529 5.35 -9.67 -5.26
N ILE A 530 5.50 -9.86 -3.94
CA ILE A 530 4.81 -9.07 -2.92
C ILE A 530 5.78 -8.11 -2.23
N ASN A 531 5.29 -6.92 -1.90
CA ASN A 531 6.04 -5.87 -1.23
C ASN A 531 5.56 -5.67 0.21
N ILE A 532 6.33 -4.94 1.01
CA ILE A 532 5.93 -4.55 2.38
C ILE A 532 4.68 -3.67 2.30
N GLY A 533 3.66 -3.99 3.09
CA GLY A 533 2.38 -3.28 3.12
C GLY A 533 1.19 -4.21 2.86
N THR A 534 0.05 -3.62 2.51
CA THR A 534 -1.17 -4.37 2.16
C THR A 534 -1.52 -4.13 0.71
N GLY A 535 -1.84 -5.19 -0.02
CA GLY A 535 -2.18 -5.09 -1.44
C GLY A 535 -3.01 -6.27 -1.92
N PHE A 536 -3.38 -6.21 -3.19
CA PHE A 536 -3.94 -7.36 -3.88
C PHE A 536 -3.53 -7.39 -5.35
N ASN A 537 -3.48 -8.60 -5.89
CA ASN A 537 -3.29 -8.88 -7.31
C ASN A 537 -4.53 -9.59 -7.84
N GLY A 538 -4.94 -9.32 -9.08
CA GLY A 538 -6.09 -10.00 -9.67
C GLY A 538 -6.47 -9.50 -11.06
N PHE A 539 -7.46 -10.14 -11.67
CA PHE A 539 -7.94 -9.78 -13.01
C PHE A 539 -9.03 -8.74 -12.95
N ILE A 540 -8.84 -7.64 -13.64
CA ILE A 540 -9.86 -6.61 -13.78
C ILE A 540 -10.38 -6.67 -15.22
N ASP A 541 -11.69 -6.60 -15.37
CA ASP A 541 -12.32 -6.46 -16.68
C ASP A 541 -12.47 -4.97 -16.99
N LEU A 542 -11.62 -4.47 -17.89
CA LEU A 542 -11.74 -3.14 -18.45
C LEU A 542 -12.27 -3.33 -19.86
N PHE A 543 -13.55 -3.04 -20.12
CA PHE A 543 -14.14 -3.06 -21.47
C PHE A 543 -13.89 -4.36 -22.29
N GLY A 544 -13.77 -5.52 -21.63
CA GLY A 544 -13.48 -6.81 -22.26
C GLY A 544 -12.00 -7.12 -22.45
N PHE A 545 -11.08 -6.23 -22.08
CA PHE A 545 -9.63 -6.50 -22.07
C PHE A 545 -9.28 -7.39 -20.87
N LYS A 546 -8.64 -8.53 -21.14
CA LYS A 546 -8.02 -9.35 -20.08
C LYS A 546 -6.87 -8.54 -19.48
N THR A 547 -7.09 -8.00 -18.28
CA THR A 547 -6.16 -7.10 -17.59
C THR A 547 -5.80 -7.68 -16.23
N HIS A 548 -4.52 -7.70 -15.88
CA HIS A 548 -4.06 -8.11 -14.56
C HIS A 548 -3.52 -6.90 -13.79
N ALA A 549 -4.09 -6.64 -12.62
CA ALA A 549 -3.75 -5.51 -11.77
C ALA A 549 -2.96 -5.94 -10.54
N SER A 550 -2.02 -5.09 -10.13
CA SER A 550 -1.30 -5.14 -8.87
C SER A 550 -1.53 -3.81 -8.15
N LEU A 551 -2.31 -3.83 -7.08
CA LEU A 551 -2.74 -2.66 -6.34
C LEU A 551 -2.33 -2.77 -4.88
N MET A 552 -1.91 -1.66 -4.28
CA MET A 552 -1.50 -1.57 -2.89
C MET A 552 -2.21 -0.42 -2.19
N LEU A 553 -2.44 -0.57 -0.89
CA LEU A 553 -2.89 0.52 -0.03
C LEU A 553 -1.78 1.56 0.09
N SER A 554 -2.13 2.84 -0.02
CA SER A 554 -1.26 3.99 0.20
C SER A 554 -1.86 4.98 1.20
N ASP A 555 -1.10 6.00 1.56
CA ASP A 555 -1.57 7.10 2.42
C ASP A 555 -2.74 7.82 1.75
N GLY A 556 -3.97 7.49 2.18
CA GLY A 556 -5.20 8.12 1.70
C GLY A 556 -5.96 7.37 0.60
N GLY A 557 -5.51 6.19 0.16
CA GLY A 557 -6.22 5.43 -0.88
C GLY A 557 -5.54 4.14 -1.31
N ILE A 558 -5.73 3.78 -2.58
CA ILE A 558 -5.20 2.61 -3.28
C ILE A 558 -4.42 3.13 -4.49
N GLN A 559 -3.25 2.57 -4.75
CA GLN A 559 -2.44 2.88 -5.92
C GLN A 559 -1.85 1.62 -6.52
N GLY A 560 -1.49 1.66 -7.80
CA GLY A 560 -0.75 0.57 -8.42
C GLY A 560 -0.86 0.61 -9.94
N SER A 561 -0.67 -0.54 -10.56
CA SER A 561 -0.68 -0.65 -12.02
C SER A 561 -1.45 -1.88 -12.49
N ALA A 562 -1.83 -1.87 -13.76
CA ALA A 562 -2.36 -3.05 -14.43
C ALA A 562 -1.82 -3.15 -15.85
N GLU A 563 -1.67 -4.37 -16.32
CA GLU A 563 -1.26 -4.67 -17.69
C GLU A 563 -2.38 -5.39 -18.42
N ALA A 564 -2.78 -4.85 -19.56
CA ALA A 564 -3.79 -5.44 -20.44
C ALA A 564 -3.12 -6.29 -21.51
N ALA A 565 -3.76 -7.39 -21.92
CA ALA A 565 -3.35 -8.11 -23.11
C ALA A 565 -3.51 -7.22 -24.37
N PRO A 566 -2.62 -7.30 -25.37
CA PRO A 566 -2.84 -6.66 -26.66
C PRO A 566 -4.14 -7.17 -27.27
N PHE A 567 -4.91 -6.26 -27.85
CA PHE A 567 -6.17 -6.57 -28.49
C PHE A 567 -6.07 -6.34 -29.98
N ARG A 568 -6.69 -7.25 -30.74
CA ARG A 568 -6.80 -7.15 -32.20
C ARG A 568 -8.21 -7.49 -32.62
N LEU A 569 -8.83 -6.58 -33.36
CA LEU A 569 -10.08 -6.80 -34.06
C LEU A 569 -9.80 -6.96 -35.55
N GLY A 570 -9.43 -8.17 -35.97
CA GLY A 570 -8.97 -8.43 -37.34
C GLY A 570 -7.78 -7.53 -37.71
N ASN A 571 -7.83 -6.95 -38.91
CA ASN A 571 -6.87 -5.93 -39.38
C ASN A 571 -7.39 -4.49 -39.17
N LEU A 572 -8.53 -4.33 -38.49
CA LEU A 572 -9.19 -3.04 -38.35
C LEU A 572 -8.56 -2.21 -37.24
N LEU A 573 -8.38 -2.81 -36.07
CA LEU A 573 -7.94 -2.12 -34.86
C LEU A 573 -6.98 -3.02 -34.07
N THR A 574 -5.80 -2.51 -33.77
CA THR A 574 -4.87 -3.08 -32.80
C THR A 574 -4.70 -2.10 -31.64
N ILE A 575 -4.88 -2.58 -30.40
CA ILE A 575 -4.53 -1.83 -29.19
C ILE A 575 -3.43 -2.62 -28.49
N GLY A 576 -2.21 -2.12 -28.55
CA GLY A 576 -1.03 -2.63 -27.88
C GLY A 576 -0.47 -1.62 -26.88
N GLY A 577 0.81 -1.74 -26.59
CA GLY A 577 1.56 -0.85 -25.71
C GLY A 577 2.90 -1.47 -25.32
N ASN A 578 3.49 -0.95 -24.24
CA ASN A 578 4.81 -1.37 -23.77
C ASN A 578 4.75 -2.29 -22.54
N GLY A 579 3.59 -2.91 -22.25
CA GLY A 579 3.45 -3.85 -21.14
C GLY A 579 4.39 -5.06 -21.29
N GLU A 580 5.06 -5.44 -20.21
CA GLU A 580 6.02 -6.54 -20.20
C GLU A 580 5.34 -7.92 -20.21
N GLY A 581 4.04 -7.95 -19.94
CA GLY A 581 3.26 -9.17 -19.79
C GLY A 581 3.41 -9.77 -18.40
N ILE A 582 2.41 -10.54 -18.00
CA ILE A 582 2.41 -11.24 -16.70
C ILE A 582 2.63 -12.72 -16.96
N SER A 583 3.66 -13.28 -16.35
CA SER A 583 3.92 -14.72 -16.36
C SER A 583 3.81 -15.27 -14.94
N LEU A 584 3.13 -16.40 -14.80
CA LEU A 584 3.01 -17.13 -13.54
C LEU A 584 3.81 -18.41 -13.60
N LYS A 585 4.28 -18.86 -12.44
CA LYS A 585 4.99 -20.11 -12.28
C LYS A 585 4.02 -21.25 -11.97
N GLU A 586 4.11 -22.31 -12.76
CA GLU A 586 3.39 -23.56 -12.54
C GLU A 586 4.35 -24.68 -12.17
N TYR A 587 3.84 -25.65 -11.42
CA TYR A 587 4.58 -26.82 -10.96
C TYR A 587 3.88 -28.11 -11.39
N LEU A 588 4.67 -29.11 -11.73
CA LEU A 588 4.16 -30.44 -12.07
C LEU A 588 3.90 -31.24 -10.79
N VAL A 589 2.64 -31.33 -10.38
CA VAL A 589 2.20 -32.05 -9.18
C VAL A 589 1.26 -33.17 -9.60
N ASN A 590 1.60 -34.42 -9.24
CA ASN A 590 0.82 -35.61 -9.60
C ASN A 590 0.50 -35.76 -11.10
N GLY A 591 1.35 -35.22 -11.97
CA GLY A 591 1.20 -35.27 -13.44
C GLY A 591 0.46 -34.09 -14.05
N ASP A 592 -0.09 -33.19 -13.24
CA ASP A 592 -0.78 -31.98 -13.70
C ASP A 592 0.05 -30.72 -13.40
N TRP A 593 0.03 -29.76 -14.34
CA TRP A 593 0.65 -28.46 -14.13
C TRP A 593 -0.32 -27.54 -13.39
N ILE A 594 0.06 -27.10 -12.20
CA ILE A 594 -0.78 -26.24 -11.35
C ILE A 594 0.01 -25.06 -10.78
N THR A 595 -0.66 -23.92 -10.60
CA THR A 595 -0.13 -22.78 -9.84
C THR A 595 -0.28 -23.08 -8.35
N LEU A 596 0.83 -23.07 -7.61
CA LEU A 596 0.81 -23.35 -6.18
C LEU A 596 0.42 -22.11 -5.37
N LYS A 597 -0.45 -22.32 -4.39
CA LYS A 597 -0.90 -21.27 -3.47
C LYS A 597 -0.05 -21.14 -2.21
N LYS A 598 0.70 -22.20 -1.89
CA LYS A 598 1.60 -22.34 -0.73
C LYS A 598 2.97 -22.77 -1.23
N GLU A 599 4.00 -22.53 -0.43
CA GLU A 599 5.36 -23.00 -0.75
C GLU A 599 5.34 -24.52 -0.98
N PRO A 600 6.02 -25.01 -2.02
CA PRO A 600 6.09 -26.43 -2.28
C PRO A 600 6.87 -27.13 -1.15
N GLU A 601 6.26 -28.15 -0.55
CA GLU A 601 6.89 -28.95 0.51
C GLU A 601 8.00 -29.87 -0.04
N GLU A 602 7.96 -30.14 -1.34
CA GLU A 602 8.90 -30.97 -2.07
C GLU A 602 9.45 -30.25 -3.31
N GLN A 603 10.55 -30.74 -3.90
CA GLN A 603 11.04 -30.18 -5.15
C GLN A 603 10.21 -30.69 -6.34
N TYR A 604 9.35 -29.82 -6.88
CA TYR A 604 8.62 -30.05 -8.13
C TYR A 604 9.34 -29.45 -9.34
N GLU A 605 9.16 -30.06 -10.51
CA GLU A 605 9.51 -29.42 -11.78
C GLU A 605 8.62 -28.18 -11.98
N SER A 606 9.20 -27.05 -12.43
CA SER A 606 8.49 -25.79 -12.59
C SER A 606 8.68 -25.17 -13.97
N ARG A 607 7.67 -24.45 -14.46
CA ARG A 607 7.69 -23.71 -15.74
C ARG A 607 7.05 -22.33 -15.57
N LEU A 608 7.44 -21.38 -16.42
CA LEU A 608 6.76 -20.08 -16.54
C LEU A 608 5.72 -20.15 -17.65
N ILE A 609 4.50 -19.72 -17.35
CA ILE A 609 3.39 -19.61 -18.31
C ILE A 609 2.98 -18.15 -18.42
N THR A 610 2.99 -17.64 -19.65
CA THR A 610 2.47 -16.31 -19.96
C THR A 610 0.96 -16.28 -19.78
N TYR A 611 0.52 -15.52 -18.79
CA TYR A 611 -0.88 -15.35 -18.42
C TYR A 611 -1.51 -14.12 -19.06
N ILE A 612 -0.74 -13.03 -19.16
CA ILE A 612 -0.99 -11.84 -19.98
C ILE A 612 0.19 -11.71 -20.96
N PRO A 613 -0.04 -11.78 -22.29
CA PRO A 613 1.04 -11.63 -23.26
C PRO A 613 1.62 -10.21 -23.26
N PRO A 614 2.93 -10.06 -23.53
CA PRO A 614 3.58 -8.75 -23.64
C PRO A 614 3.04 -7.93 -24.81
N GLY A 615 3.31 -6.61 -24.77
CA GLY A 615 3.01 -5.67 -25.85
C GLY A 615 1.62 -5.04 -25.78
N GLY A 616 0.95 -5.10 -24.62
CA GLY A 616 -0.35 -4.50 -24.39
C GLY A 616 -0.27 -3.19 -23.59
N ALA A 617 -1.43 -2.60 -23.30
CA ALA A 617 -1.52 -1.30 -22.62
C ALA A 617 -1.10 -1.40 -21.14
N VAL A 618 -0.48 -0.33 -20.64
CA VAL A 618 -0.09 -0.19 -19.22
C VAL A 618 -0.99 0.86 -18.58
N LEU A 619 -1.61 0.50 -17.46
CA LEU A 619 -2.50 1.37 -16.68
C LEU A 619 -1.87 1.62 -15.31
N GLN A 620 -1.99 2.83 -14.81
CA GLN A 620 -1.61 3.24 -13.46
C GLN A 620 -2.83 3.83 -12.75
N PHE A 621 -3.10 3.36 -11.54
CA PHE A 621 -4.27 3.73 -10.76
C PHE A 621 -3.84 4.49 -9.50
N SER A 622 -4.62 5.49 -9.14
CA SER A 622 -4.53 6.19 -7.86
C SER A 622 -5.94 6.55 -7.42
N THR A 623 -6.35 6.18 -6.21
CA THR A 623 -7.61 6.66 -5.62
C THR A 623 -7.38 7.79 -4.62
N ALA A 624 -6.13 8.00 -4.19
CA ALA A 624 -5.76 8.99 -3.20
C ALA A 624 -5.63 10.40 -3.81
N THR A 625 -5.10 10.51 -5.03
CA THR A 625 -4.82 11.78 -5.69
C THR A 625 -5.13 11.73 -7.17
N SER A 626 -5.64 12.83 -7.71
CA SER A 626 -5.80 13.06 -9.15
C SER A 626 -4.41 13.25 -9.79
N PRO A 627 -4.10 12.63 -10.95
CA PRO A 627 -5.01 11.84 -11.79
C PRO A 627 -5.29 10.44 -11.23
N TYR A 628 -6.54 10.00 -11.39
CA TYR A 628 -7.04 8.74 -10.86
C TYR A 628 -6.69 7.52 -11.71
N LEU A 629 -6.56 7.73 -13.02
CA LEU A 629 -6.10 6.73 -13.97
C LEU A 629 -5.15 7.41 -14.96
N TYR A 630 -4.02 6.78 -15.20
CA TYR A 630 -3.16 7.07 -16.33
C TYR A 630 -3.00 5.80 -17.17
N ALA A 631 -3.15 5.87 -18.49
CA ALA A 631 -2.97 4.72 -19.36
C ALA A 631 -2.06 5.08 -20.53
N SER A 632 -1.14 4.19 -20.86
CA SER A 632 -0.29 4.28 -22.05
C SER A 632 -0.60 3.10 -22.96
N ALA A 633 -1.07 3.38 -24.17
CA ALA A 633 -1.41 2.38 -25.17
C ALA A 633 -0.85 2.78 -26.54
N LYS A 634 -0.61 1.80 -27.40
CA LYS A 634 -0.34 2.01 -28.81
C LYS A 634 -1.56 1.59 -29.61
N VAL A 635 -2.16 2.51 -30.34
CA VAL A 635 -3.36 2.23 -31.13
C VAL A 635 -3.00 2.28 -32.60
N SER A 636 -3.38 1.23 -33.32
CA SER A 636 -3.26 1.15 -34.76
C SER A 636 -4.61 0.87 -35.40
N PHE A 637 -4.91 1.61 -36.48
CA PHE A 637 -6.14 1.48 -37.25
C PHE A 637 -5.79 1.20 -38.71
N PHE A 638 -6.33 0.12 -39.27
CA PHE A 638 -6.02 -0.40 -40.62
C PHE A 638 -4.52 -0.64 -40.92
N ASP A 639 -3.68 -0.84 -39.91
CA ASP A 639 -2.21 -0.90 -40.05
C ASP A 639 -1.58 0.36 -40.70
N LEU A 640 -2.32 1.47 -40.80
CA LEU A 640 -1.89 2.73 -41.45
C LEU A 640 -1.43 3.78 -40.45
N MET A 641 -1.95 3.72 -39.22
CA MET A 641 -1.58 4.60 -38.10
C MET A 641 -0.99 3.71 -37.01
N ASP A 642 0.15 4.07 -36.42
CA ASP A 642 0.70 3.43 -35.21
C ASP A 642 1.07 4.56 -34.25
N GLN A 643 0.17 4.87 -33.31
CA GLN A 643 0.28 6.03 -32.42
C GLN A 643 0.31 5.60 -30.97
N GLU A 644 1.22 6.18 -30.19
CA GLU A 644 1.17 6.12 -28.73
C GLU A 644 0.15 7.13 -28.23
N ILE A 645 -0.81 6.65 -27.42
CA ILE A 645 -1.86 7.44 -26.80
C ILE A 645 -1.67 7.36 -25.30
N GLU A 646 -1.45 8.52 -24.70
CA GLU A 646 -1.51 8.71 -23.25
C GLU A 646 -2.91 9.19 -22.87
N ILE A 647 -3.52 8.50 -21.91
CA ILE A 647 -4.86 8.79 -21.41
C ILE A 647 -4.76 9.12 -19.93
N GLU A 648 -5.35 10.24 -19.50
CA GLU A 648 -5.43 10.66 -18.11
C GLU A 648 -6.89 10.89 -17.70
N ILE A 649 -7.32 10.27 -16.60
CA ILE A 649 -8.61 10.57 -15.95
C ILE A 649 -8.33 11.28 -14.65
N SER A 650 -8.73 12.54 -14.56
CA SER A 650 -8.53 13.42 -13.41
C SER A 650 -9.86 13.91 -12.85
N ASP A 651 -9.80 14.69 -11.77
CA ASP A 651 -10.91 15.52 -11.28
C ASP A 651 -11.38 16.57 -12.29
N GLN A 652 -10.58 16.87 -13.33
CA GLN A 652 -10.90 17.80 -14.42
C GLN A 652 -11.48 17.09 -15.66
N GLY A 653 -11.70 15.77 -15.59
CA GLY A 653 -12.23 14.94 -16.68
C GLY A 653 -11.18 14.05 -17.35
N PHE A 654 -11.48 13.62 -18.57
CA PHE A 654 -10.67 12.74 -19.41
C PHE A 654 -9.79 13.58 -20.36
N ARG A 655 -8.48 13.34 -20.37
CA ARG A 655 -7.52 13.98 -21.29
C ARG A 655 -6.77 12.91 -22.08
N PHE A 656 -6.54 13.17 -23.35
CA PHE A 656 -5.74 12.29 -24.20
C PHE A 656 -5.10 13.07 -25.35
N GLU A 657 -4.01 12.54 -25.90
CA GLU A 657 -3.33 13.13 -27.05
C GLU A 657 -3.38 12.20 -28.26
N LEU A 658 -3.62 12.75 -29.45
CA LEU A 658 -3.57 12.01 -30.72
C LEU A 658 -2.52 12.65 -31.64
N GLU A 659 -1.58 11.86 -32.16
CA GLU A 659 -0.49 12.36 -33.01
C GLU A 659 -0.53 11.75 -34.41
N THR A 660 -1.09 12.45 -35.39
CA THR A 660 -1.24 11.95 -36.76
C THR A 660 -0.16 12.48 -37.69
N ASP A 661 0.58 11.54 -38.31
CA ASP A 661 1.45 11.80 -39.46
C ASP A 661 0.71 11.48 -40.77
N ILE A 662 0.62 12.46 -41.66
CA ILE A 662 0.04 12.31 -42.99
C ILE A 662 1.17 12.31 -44.02
N GLY A 663 1.63 11.12 -44.39
CA GLY A 663 2.58 10.90 -45.48
C GLY A 663 3.98 11.51 -45.26
N GLY A 664 4.39 11.77 -44.02
CA GLY A 664 5.66 12.40 -43.67
C GLY A 664 5.73 13.90 -43.94
N LEU A 665 4.61 14.52 -44.36
CA LEU A 665 4.54 15.94 -44.74
C LEU A 665 3.90 16.80 -43.64
N ILE A 666 3.00 16.22 -42.84
CA ILE A 666 2.25 16.94 -41.80
C ILE A 666 2.20 16.06 -40.55
N ASN A 667 2.82 16.53 -39.47
CA ASN A 667 2.62 15.98 -38.14
C ASN A 667 1.65 16.87 -37.37
N THR A 668 0.54 16.29 -36.89
CA THR A 668 -0.47 17.00 -36.10
C THR A 668 -0.60 16.35 -34.74
N LYS A 669 -0.47 17.14 -33.67
CA LYS A 669 -0.72 16.69 -32.30
C LYS A 669 -1.99 17.36 -31.76
N TRP A 670 -3.01 16.56 -31.49
CA TRP A 670 -4.28 16.97 -30.91
C TRP A 670 -4.27 16.73 -29.41
N SER A 671 -4.38 17.79 -28.62
CA SER A 671 -4.63 17.71 -27.18
C SER A 671 -6.13 17.74 -26.92
N CYS A 672 -6.70 16.61 -26.51
CA CYS A 672 -8.13 16.42 -26.31
C CYS A 672 -8.48 16.39 -24.83
N GLN A 673 -9.60 17.01 -24.45
CA GLN A 673 -10.17 17.01 -23.10
C GLN A 673 -11.68 16.79 -23.17
N LEU A 674 -12.22 15.99 -22.26
CA LEU A 674 -13.65 15.73 -22.09
C LEU A 674 -14.00 15.84 -20.62
N ASN A 675 -14.91 16.75 -20.27
CA ASN A 675 -15.50 16.85 -18.94
C ASN A 675 -17.03 16.63 -19.01
N ASP A 676 -17.71 16.66 -17.88
CA ASP A 676 -19.15 16.41 -17.77
C ASP A 676 -20.03 17.34 -18.63
N GLN A 677 -19.49 18.46 -19.10
CA GLN A 677 -20.23 19.48 -19.84
C GLN A 677 -19.81 19.61 -21.31
N ALA A 678 -18.55 19.32 -21.64
CA ALA A 678 -18.01 19.55 -22.97
C ALA A 678 -16.75 18.71 -23.29
N PHE A 679 -16.60 18.42 -24.58
CA PHE A 679 -15.38 18.01 -25.26
C PHE A 679 -14.65 19.25 -25.81
N SER A 680 -13.32 19.24 -25.81
CA SER A 680 -12.49 20.18 -26.53
C SER A 680 -11.23 19.49 -27.05
N ALA A 681 -10.76 19.86 -28.24
CA ALA A 681 -9.49 19.41 -28.79
C ALA A 681 -8.78 20.57 -29.48
N GLU A 682 -7.48 20.69 -29.32
CA GLU A 682 -6.64 21.69 -30.02
C GLU A 682 -5.48 20.99 -30.72
N ALA A 683 -5.18 21.39 -31.95
CA ALA A 683 -3.98 20.98 -32.66
C ALA A 683 -3.30 22.17 -33.33
N LYS A 684 -1.98 22.09 -33.44
CA LYS A 684 -1.17 22.99 -34.27
C LYS A 684 -0.42 22.15 -35.30
N PHE A 685 -0.38 22.63 -36.53
CA PHE A 685 0.22 21.94 -37.65
C PHE A 685 1.07 22.91 -38.46
N LYS A 686 2.26 22.43 -38.84
CA LYS A 686 3.21 23.12 -39.70
C LYS A 686 3.54 22.22 -40.88
N LEU A 687 3.37 22.75 -42.09
CA LEU A 687 3.85 22.15 -43.34
C LEU A 687 4.92 23.08 -43.91
N ASP A 688 6.09 22.55 -44.19
CA ASP A 688 7.25 23.28 -44.68
C ASP A 688 7.81 22.53 -45.90
N LEU A 689 7.62 23.09 -47.09
CA LEU A 689 7.96 22.48 -48.37
C LEU A 689 9.01 23.33 -49.08
N ASP A 690 10.25 22.84 -49.08
CA ASP A 690 11.34 23.34 -49.92
C ASP A 690 11.47 22.45 -51.17
N ILE A 691 10.75 22.81 -52.24
CA ILE A 691 10.67 22.01 -53.46
C ILE A 691 11.55 22.65 -54.54
N LYS A 692 12.53 21.89 -55.02
CA LYS A 692 13.35 22.31 -56.17
C LYS A 692 12.72 21.85 -57.48
N VAL A 693 12.10 22.78 -58.21
CA VAL A 693 11.48 22.50 -59.51
C VAL A 693 12.49 22.78 -60.61
N GLY A 694 12.91 21.73 -61.31
CA GLY A 694 13.78 21.78 -62.48
C GLY A 694 14.62 20.50 -62.68
N PRO A 695 15.54 20.49 -63.65
CA PRO A 695 15.88 21.61 -64.52
C PRO A 695 14.79 21.93 -65.56
N ILE A 696 14.45 23.20 -65.70
CA ILE A 696 13.61 23.65 -66.81
C ILE A 696 14.49 23.70 -68.06
N LYS A 697 14.17 22.88 -69.07
CA LYS A 697 14.91 22.88 -70.34
C LYS A 697 14.11 23.58 -71.42
N MET A 698 14.59 24.74 -71.89
CA MET A 698 14.07 25.39 -73.09
C MET A 698 15.05 25.18 -74.25
N GLN A 699 14.57 24.57 -75.33
CA GLN A 699 15.38 24.25 -76.51
C GLN A 699 16.69 23.49 -76.21
N GLY A 700 16.66 22.60 -75.21
CA GLY A 700 17.84 21.80 -74.82
C GLY A 700 18.86 22.54 -73.95
N ILE A 701 18.65 23.83 -73.67
CA ILE A 701 19.44 24.60 -72.69
C ILE A 701 18.77 24.45 -71.33
N ASP A 702 19.54 23.97 -70.36
CA ASP A 702 19.14 23.90 -68.95
C ASP A 702 19.13 25.32 -68.35
N LEU A 703 17.94 25.82 -68.01
CA LEU A 703 17.74 27.14 -67.39
C LEU A 703 17.88 27.09 -65.86
N GLY A 704 18.30 25.96 -65.30
CA GLY A 704 18.43 25.73 -63.87
C GLY A 704 17.14 25.23 -63.22
N SER A 705 17.17 25.17 -61.89
CA SER A 705 16.02 24.83 -61.04
C SER A 705 15.71 26.02 -60.14
N PHE A 706 14.43 26.25 -59.88
CA PHE A 706 13.97 27.22 -58.89
C PHE A 706 13.55 26.47 -57.62
N GLY A 707 13.91 26.99 -56.46
CA GLY A 707 13.33 26.54 -55.19
C GLY A 707 11.97 27.20 -55.02
N LEU A 708 11.00 26.44 -54.53
CA LEU A 708 9.74 26.93 -54.00
C LEU A 708 9.81 26.74 -52.50
N ASP A 709 9.76 27.85 -51.76
CA ASP A 709 9.69 27.85 -50.29
C ASP A 709 8.26 28.14 -49.85
N ILE A 710 7.61 27.13 -49.27
CA ILE A 710 6.21 27.19 -48.86
C ILE A 710 6.11 26.77 -47.39
N GLU A 711 5.74 27.69 -46.52
CA GLU A 711 5.46 27.41 -45.10
C GLU A 711 3.98 27.64 -44.80
N PHE A 712 3.33 26.70 -44.14
CA PHE A 712 1.93 26.76 -43.76
C PHE A 712 1.81 26.42 -42.28
N ASN A 713 1.51 27.43 -41.46
CA ASN A 713 1.35 27.32 -40.02
C ASN A 713 -0.11 27.51 -39.66
N THR A 714 -0.73 26.52 -39.02
CA THR A 714 -2.16 26.54 -38.73
C THR A 714 -2.48 25.92 -37.39
N SER A 715 -3.59 26.34 -36.81
CA SER A 715 -4.16 25.78 -35.58
C SER A 715 -5.62 25.43 -35.79
N ALA A 716 -6.02 24.29 -35.26
CA ALA A 716 -7.39 23.82 -35.23
C ALA A 716 -7.87 23.70 -33.79
N THR A 717 -9.08 24.17 -33.49
CA THR A 717 -9.74 23.93 -32.22
C THR A 717 -11.12 23.36 -32.44
N ILE A 718 -11.43 22.22 -31.82
CA ILE A 718 -12.76 21.62 -31.76
C ILE A 718 -13.29 21.81 -30.35
N SER A 719 -14.55 22.19 -30.20
CA SER A 719 -15.25 22.15 -28.90
C SER A 719 -16.68 21.67 -29.11
N GLY A 720 -17.20 20.86 -28.20
CA GLY A 720 -18.49 20.21 -28.37
C GLY A 720 -19.19 19.96 -27.05
N SER A 721 -20.48 20.24 -26.99
CA SER A 721 -21.41 19.80 -25.94
C SER A 721 -22.37 18.77 -26.54
N PRO A 722 -23.19 18.07 -25.74
CA PRO A 722 -24.20 17.16 -26.27
C PRO A 722 -25.18 17.78 -27.28
N THR A 723 -25.30 19.11 -27.30
CA THR A 723 -26.25 19.85 -28.14
C THR A 723 -25.63 20.62 -29.29
N GLU A 724 -24.33 20.94 -29.23
CA GLU A 724 -23.71 21.89 -30.17
C GLU A 724 -22.19 21.69 -30.22
N TRP A 725 -21.60 21.74 -31.41
CA TRP A 725 -20.15 21.71 -31.58
C TRP A 725 -19.64 22.86 -32.47
N THR A 726 -18.38 23.22 -32.26
CA THR A 726 -17.66 24.29 -32.96
C THR A 726 -16.29 23.77 -33.41
N LEU A 727 -15.91 24.00 -34.67
CA LEU A 727 -14.55 23.83 -35.18
C LEU A 727 -14.06 25.19 -35.63
N SER A 728 -12.88 25.61 -35.17
CA SER A 728 -12.19 26.78 -35.68
C SER A 728 -10.84 26.42 -36.27
N LEU A 729 -10.47 27.07 -37.38
CA LEU A 729 -9.21 26.93 -38.08
C LEU A 729 -8.62 28.33 -38.29
N GLU A 730 -7.37 28.52 -37.89
CA GLU A 730 -6.64 29.78 -38.06
C GLU A 730 -5.22 29.48 -38.55
N GLY A 731 -4.57 30.41 -39.25
CA GLY A 731 -3.17 30.22 -39.63
C GLY A 731 -2.60 31.27 -40.55
N GLU A 732 -1.42 30.99 -41.06
CA GLU A 732 -0.68 31.79 -42.02
C GLU A 732 -0.06 30.88 -43.08
N PHE A 733 -0.03 31.38 -44.31
CA PHE A 733 0.61 30.78 -45.46
C PHE A 733 1.71 31.72 -45.94
N MET A 734 2.94 31.23 -46.00
CA MET A 734 4.07 31.94 -46.57
C MET A 734 4.45 31.30 -47.90
N PHE A 735 4.62 32.15 -48.91
CA PHE A 735 5.09 31.76 -50.23
C PHE A 735 6.16 32.77 -50.67
N GLU A 736 7.38 32.29 -50.92
CA GLU A 736 8.49 33.12 -51.40
C GLU A 736 8.74 34.39 -50.54
N GLY A 737 8.60 34.26 -49.22
CA GLY A 737 8.79 35.35 -48.25
C GLY A 737 7.61 36.32 -48.10
N ALA A 738 6.52 36.15 -48.85
CA ALA A 738 5.27 36.88 -48.63
C ALA A 738 4.39 36.12 -47.61
N ASN A 739 4.09 36.76 -46.47
CA ASN A 739 3.22 36.20 -45.44
C ASN A 739 1.75 36.60 -45.70
N ILE A 740 0.88 35.60 -45.77
CA ILE A 740 -0.55 35.72 -45.99
C ILE A 740 -1.27 35.08 -44.79
N ALA A 741 -1.95 35.90 -43.99
CA ALA A 741 -2.82 35.37 -42.93
C ALA A 741 -4.03 34.66 -43.55
N ILE A 742 -4.29 33.43 -43.11
CA ILE A 742 -5.50 32.68 -43.44
C ILE A 742 -6.63 33.26 -42.57
N PRO A 743 -7.76 33.70 -43.16
CA PRO A 743 -8.88 34.21 -42.39
C PRO A 743 -9.35 33.16 -41.38
N SER A 744 -9.52 33.56 -40.12
CA SER A 744 -10.03 32.68 -39.07
C SER A 744 -11.39 32.10 -39.49
N PHE A 745 -11.45 30.79 -39.66
CA PHE A 745 -12.66 30.03 -39.97
C PHE A 745 -13.24 29.50 -38.66
N SER A 746 -14.56 29.63 -38.46
CA SER A 746 -15.25 28.98 -37.35
C SER A 746 -16.60 28.44 -37.84
N LEU A 747 -16.79 27.15 -37.66
CA LEU A 747 -17.99 26.41 -38.02
C LEU A 747 -18.71 25.99 -36.75
N LYS A 748 -19.97 26.38 -36.63
CA LYS A 748 -20.88 25.95 -35.56
C LYS A 748 -21.98 25.10 -36.18
N ALA A 749 -22.13 23.85 -35.76
CA ALA A 749 -23.13 22.95 -36.34
C ALA A 749 -23.77 22.01 -35.31
N ASP A 750 -24.88 21.38 -35.70
CA ASP A 750 -25.44 20.26 -34.95
C ASP A 750 -24.68 18.95 -35.27
N THR A 751 -24.85 17.92 -34.44
CA THR A 751 -24.14 16.64 -34.60
C THR A 751 -24.46 15.87 -35.89
N ARG A 752 -25.47 16.29 -36.67
CA ARG A 752 -25.89 15.63 -37.92
C ARG A 752 -25.19 16.21 -39.17
N ALA A 753 -24.59 17.40 -39.06
CA ALA A 753 -23.95 18.10 -40.17
C ALA A 753 -22.49 17.67 -40.47
N LEU A 754 -21.90 16.77 -39.68
CA LEU A 754 -20.50 16.33 -39.85
C LEU A 754 -20.23 15.60 -41.18
N ASN A 755 -21.26 15.04 -41.82
CA ASN A 755 -21.11 14.32 -43.09
C ASN A 755 -20.80 15.24 -44.29
N ASP A 756 -21.16 16.53 -44.22
CA ASP A 756 -20.98 17.50 -45.31
C ASP A 756 -19.73 18.40 -45.11
N LEU A 757 -18.95 18.13 -44.06
CA LEU A 757 -17.78 18.93 -43.66
C LEU A 757 -16.72 19.08 -44.76
N PRO A 758 -16.32 18.02 -45.50
CA PRO A 758 -15.28 18.14 -46.52
C PRO A 758 -15.69 19.08 -47.67
N GLY A 759 -16.94 19.02 -48.11
CA GLY A 759 -17.46 19.90 -49.17
C GLY A 759 -17.50 21.37 -48.74
N TYR A 760 -17.88 21.63 -47.49
CA TYR A 760 -17.97 23.00 -46.97
C TYR A 760 -16.60 23.67 -46.77
N ILE A 761 -15.59 22.90 -46.32
CA ILE A 761 -14.20 23.38 -46.21
C ILE A 761 -13.64 23.70 -47.61
N ALA A 762 -13.87 22.81 -48.58
CA ALA A 762 -13.43 23.02 -49.95
C ALA A 762 -14.01 24.30 -50.58
N ASP A 763 -15.31 24.55 -50.37
CA ASP A 763 -15.99 25.75 -50.88
C ASP A 763 -15.42 27.05 -50.27
N LYS A 764 -15.08 27.06 -48.97
CA LYS A 764 -14.52 28.25 -48.30
C LYS A 764 -13.06 28.51 -48.65
N ILE A 765 -12.25 27.46 -48.86
CA ILE A 765 -10.89 27.59 -49.41
C ILE A 765 -10.96 28.18 -50.83
N ALA A 766 -11.88 27.70 -51.66
CA ALA A 766 -12.08 28.21 -53.03
C ALA A 766 -12.53 29.69 -53.05
N GLU A 767 -13.34 30.11 -52.08
CA GLU A 767 -13.78 31.51 -51.93
C GLU A 767 -12.65 32.43 -51.44
N ALA A 768 -11.83 32.00 -50.48
CA ALA A 768 -10.67 32.76 -50.01
C ALA A 768 -9.56 32.88 -51.07
N ALA A 769 -9.33 31.82 -51.87
CA ALA A 769 -8.37 31.85 -52.97
C ALA A 769 -8.74 32.90 -54.04
N LYS A 770 -10.03 33.18 -54.26
CA LYS A 770 -10.48 34.21 -55.21
C LYS A 770 -10.06 35.63 -54.85
N ASP A 771 -10.01 35.96 -53.56
CA ASP A 771 -9.65 37.31 -53.08
C ASP A 771 -8.13 37.51 -52.97
N LEU A 772 -7.35 36.44 -52.85
CA LEU A 772 -5.90 36.48 -52.63
C LEU A 772 -5.07 36.58 -53.92
N PHE A 773 -5.59 36.15 -55.06
CA PHE A 773 -4.91 36.21 -56.37
C PHE A 773 -5.34 37.41 -57.24
N SER A 774 -5.60 38.57 -56.63
CA SER A 774 -5.79 39.82 -57.38
C SER A 774 -4.44 40.39 -57.84
N PHE A 775 -4.10 40.21 -59.12
CA PHE A 775 -2.90 40.78 -59.74
C PHE A 775 -2.86 42.32 -59.61
N PRO A 776 -1.67 42.94 -59.40
CA PRO A 776 -1.54 44.39 -59.34
C PRO A 776 -2.07 45.06 -60.62
N SER A 777 -2.88 46.12 -60.45
CA SER A 777 -3.62 46.74 -61.55
C SER A 777 -2.70 47.28 -62.65
N ALA A 778 -3.08 47.06 -63.91
CA ALA A 778 -2.36 47.41 -65.14
C ALA A 778 -1.79 48.85 -65.20
N ASN A 779 -2.32 49.78 -64.41
CA ASN A 779 -1.85 51.16 -64.36
C ASN A 779 -0.40 51.33 -63.86
N GLU A 780 0.09 50.44 -62.99
CA GLU A 780 1.41 50.60 -62.35
C GLU A 780 2.58 50.16 -63.24
N VAL A 781 2.35 49.19 -64.13
CA VAL A 781 3.29 48.76 -65.17
C VAL A 781 3.27 49.71 -66.37
N LEU A 782 2.11 50.31 -66.68
CA LEU A 782 1.92 51.24 -67.81
C LEU A 782 2.54 52.63 -67.58
N GLU A 783 2.54 53.17 -66.36
CA GLU A 783 3.22 54.45 -66.08
C GLU A 783 4.75 54.35 -66.23
N LYS A 784 5.35 53.22 -65.84
CA LYS A 784 6.80 52.98 -66.05
C LYS A 784 7.18 52.83 -67.53
N ALA A 785 6.30 52.31 -68.37
CA ALA A 785 6.52 52.23 -69.82
C ALA A 785 6.37 53.60 -70.51
N LYS A 786 5.45 54.43 -70.03
CA LYS A 786 5.21 55.80 -70.53
C LYS A 786 6.39 56.74 -70.24
N GLU A 787 7.01 56.62 -69.06
CA GLU A 787 8.23 57.37 -68.72
C GLU A 787 9.44 56.99 -69.60
N ALA A 788 9.58 55.70 -69.93
CA ALA A 788 10.64 55.21 -70.82
C ALA A 788 10.46 55.67 -72.29
N GLY A 789 9.21 55.70 -72.77
CA GLY A 789 8.87 56.20 -74.11
C GLY A 789 9.09 57.71 -74.27
N GLN A 790 8.72 58.51 -73.26
CA GLN A 790 8.91 59.97 -73.30
C GLN A 790 10.39 60.38 -73.26
N GLN A 791 11.25 59.62 -72.58
CA GLN A 791 12.71 59.83 -72.58
C GLN A 791 13.37 59.53 -73.94
N ALA A 792 12.84 58.58 -74.71
CA ALA A 792 13.33 58.27 -76.06
C ALA A 792 12.94 59.35 -77.08
N ILE A 793 11.74 59.91 -76.97
CA ILE A 793 11.23 61.01 -77.83
C ILE A 793 12.04 62.30 -77.60
N ASN A 794 12.36 62.65 -76.35
CA ASN A 794 13.16 63.85 -76.05
C ASN A 794 14.60 63.76 -76.58
N LYS A 795 15.23 62.57 -76.52
CA LYS A 795 16.57 62.33 -77.08
C LYS A 795 16.63 62.37 -78.62
N ALA A 796 15.54 62.03 -79.31
CA ALA A 796 15.45 62.13 -80.77
C ALA A 796 15.27 63.58 -81.25
N GLY A 797 14.49 64.39 -80.52
CA GLY A 797 14.31 65.82 -80.78
C GLY A 797 15.60 66.65 -80.55
N GLU A 798 16.36 66.34 -79.51
CA GLU A 798 17.65 67.01 -79.21
C GLU A 798 18.72 66.74 -80.27
N ASN A 799 18.77 65.52 -80.84
CA ASN A 799 19.72 65.17 -81.90
C ASN A 799 19.40 65.80 -83.26
N ALA A 800 18.12 65.97 -83.60
CA ALA A 800 17.69 66.66 -84.83
C ALA A 800 17.96 68.17 -84.76
N GLN A 801 17.72 68.80 -83.60
CA GLN A 801 18.02 70.21 -83.36
C GLN A 801 19.54 70.47 -83.38
N ALA A 802 20.35 69.59 -82.77
CA ALA A 802 21.81 69.68 -82.79
C ALA A 802 22.42 69.54 -84.19
N LEU A 803 21.82 68.73 -85.09
CA LEU A 803 22.24 68.62 -86.49
C LEU A 803 21.87 69.86 -87.32
N MET A 804 20.69 70.46 -87.08
CA MET A 804 20.27 71.72 -87.70
C MET A 804 21.16 72.90 -87.26
N ASP A 805 21.53 72.98 -85.97
CA ASP A 805 22.42 74.01 -85.43
C ASP A 805 23.86 73.86 -85.96
N LYS A 806 24.34 72.62 -86.16
CA LYS A 806 25.65 72.33 -86.76
C LYS A 806 25.69 72.71 -88.24
N ALA A 807 24.63 72.43 -89.00
CA ALA A 807 24.49 72.83 -90.40
C ALA A 807 24.39 74.37 -90.58
N SER A 808 23.67 75.05 -89.69
CA SER A 808 23.57 76.52 -89.68
C SER A 808 24.89 77.19 -89.28
N THR A 809 25.65 76.60 -88.35
CA THR A 809 26.97 77.10 -87.91
C THR A 809 28.03 76.94 -89.01
N GLU A 810 28.05 75.81 -89.71
CA GLU A 810 29.00 75.58 -90.83
C GLU A 810 28.66 76.47 -92.05
N ALA A 811 27.38 76.70 -92.35
CA ALA A 811 26.95 77.64 -93.38
C ALA A 811 27.35 79.11 -93.06
N THR A 812 27.28 79.51 -91.79
CA THR A 812 27.69 80.84 -91.33
C THR A 812 29.20 81.03 -91.40
N LYS A 813 29.97 79.96 -91.16
CA LYS A 813 31.43 79.93 -91.26
C LYS A 813 31.91 80.04 -92.73
N ILE A 814 31.27 79.32 -93.64
CA ILE A 814 31.55 79.40 -95.09
C ILE A 814 31.22 80.80 -95.66
N ILE A 815 30.18 81.46 -95.16
CA ILE A 815 29.83 82.85 -95.51
C ILE A 815 30.88 83.84 -94.96
N GLY A 816 31.37 83.62 -93.74
CA GLY A 816 32.45 84.42 -93.15
C GLY A 816 33.80 84.27 -93.88
N ASP A 817 34.10 83.07 -94.38
CA ASP A 817 35.29 82.81 -95.20
C ASP A 817 35.18 83.47 -96.59
N ALA A 818 33.96 83.55 -97.16
CA ALA A 818 33.68 84.26 -98.41
C ALA A 818 33.78 85.80 -98.26
N GLU A 819 33.42 86.36 -97.11
CA GLU A 819 33.60 87.79 -96.78
C GLU A 819 35.09 88.17 -96.64
N GLN A 820 35.93 87.30 -96.07
CA GLN A 820 37.39 87.52 -95.98
C GLN A 820 38.09 87.44 -97.35
N VAL A 821 37.61 86.58 -98.26
CA VAL A 821 38.10 86.51 -99.65
C VAL A 821 37.66 87.73 -100.47
N GLY A 822 36.48 88.30 -100.17
CA GLY A 822 35.95 89.51 -100.81
C GLY A 822 36.68 90.82 -100.47
N GLN A 823 37.48 90.86 -99.40
CA GLN A 823 38.28 92.04 -99.02
C GLN A 823 39.73 92.01 -99.55
N ALA A 824 40.17 90.90 -100.16
CA ALA A 824 41.53 90.72 -100.67
C ALA A 824 41.66 90.91 -102.20
N ILE A 825 40.86 91.80 -102.79
CA ILE A 825 40.81 92.00 -104.26
C ILE A 825 42.08 92.68 -104.78
N GLY A 826 42.84 91.92 -105.57
CA GLY A 826 43.86 92.40 -106.48
C GLY A 826 44.07 91.42 -107.65
N ALA A 827 43.13 91.44 -108.61
CA ALA A 827 43.09 90.70 -109.89
C ALA A 827 42.56 89.25 -109.87
N GLY A 828 41.28 89.06 -110.29
CA GLY A 828 40.73 87.76 -110.70
C GLY A 828 39.24 87.53 -110.41
N VAL A 829 38.32 88.39 -110.88
CA VAL A 829 36.86 88.30 -110.59
C VAL A 829 36.22 86.98 -111.07
N ASP A 830 36.68 86.39 -112.18
CA ASP A 830 36.08 85.16 -112.71
C ASP A 830 36.44 83.90 -111.91
N SER A 831 37.61 83.88 -111.25
CA SER A 831 38.03 82.78 -110.37
C SER A 831 37.25 82.74 -109.05
N ALA A 832 36.83 83.90 -108.55
CA ALA A 832 36.04 84.02 -107.33
C ALA A 832 34.58 83.60 -107.56
N ILE A 833 34.02 83.90 -108.74
CA ILE A 833 32.68 83.46 -109.14
C ILE A 833 32.63 81.93 -109.30
N ALA A 834 33.64 81.32 -109.93
CA ALA A 834 33.71 79.87 -110.07
C ALA A 834 33.83 79.14 -108.73
N LYS A 835 34.66 79.65 -107.80
CA LYS A 835 34.83 79.09 -106.45
C LYS A 835 33.57 79.27 -105.59
N ALA A 836 32.85 80.38 -105.77
CA ALA A 836 31.58 80.63 -105.08
C ALA A 836 30.46 79.71 -105.60
N ASP A 837 30.41 79.41 -106.90
CA ASP A 837 29.47 78.43 -107.46
C ASP A 837 29.82 76.99 -107.03
N GLU A 838 31.10 76.66 -106.89
CA GLU A 838 31.58 75.37 -106.36
C GLU A 838 31.18 75.18 -104.89
N LEU A 839 31.44 76.18 -104.03
CA LEU A 839 31.01 76.20 -102.62
C LEU A 839 29.48 76.23 -102.47
N ARG A 840 28.76 76.84 -103.42
CA ARG A 840 27.29 76.85 -103.45
C ARG A 840 26.72 75.49 -103.85
N GLN A 841 27.40 74.75 -104.73
CA GLN A 841 27.07 73.36 -105.03
C GLN A 841 27.41 72.43 -103.86
N GLU A 842 28.54 72.64 -103.19
CA GLU A 842 28.95 71.86 -102.01
C GLU A 842 27.98 72.06 -100.84
N ALA A 843 27.56 73.30 -100.56
CA ALA A 843 26.53 73.61 -99.57
C ALA A 843 25.16 73.03 -99.96
N ALA A 844 24.79 73.05 -101.23
CA ALA A 844 23.56 72.42 -101.72
C ALA A 844 23.61 70.89 -101.58
N GLN A 845 24.78 70.27 -101.80
CA GLN A 845 24.99 68.83 -101.65
C GLN A 845 25.00 68.38 -100.18
N ILE A 846 25.59 69.16 -99.27
CA ILE A 846 25.57 68.88 -97.83
C ILE A 846 24.13 68.98 -97.28
N ILE A 847 23.34 69.95 -97.74
CA ILE A 847 21.92 70.09 -97.37
C ILE A 847 21.09 68.95 -97.97
N ALA A 848 21.34 68.55 -99.22
CA ALA A 848 20.67 67.41 -99.84
C ALA A 848 20.97 66.10 -99.08
N ASN A 849 22.25 65.88 -98.72
CA ASN A 849 22.66 64.71 -97.93
C ASN A 849 22.06 64.74 -96.52
N GLY A 850 21.95 65.91 -95.87
CA GLY A 850 21.30 66.05 -94.56
C GLY A 850 19.78 65.84 -94.61
N VAL A 851 19.11 66.24 -95.70
CA VAL A 851 17.68 65.94 -95.93
C VAL A 851 17.46 64.45 -96.22
N ASP A 852 18.37 63.81 -96.95
CA ASP A 852 18.33 62.37 -97.20
C ASP A 852 18.65 61.56 -95.95
N GLU A 853 19.54 62.04 -95.07
CA GLU A 853 19.86 61.39 -93.79
C GLU A 853 18.71 61.54 -92.77
N VAL A 854 18.01 62.69 -92.73
CA VAL A 854 16.77 62.85 -91.95
C VAL A 854 15.63 61.98 -92.52
N LYS A 855 15.52 61.84 -93.85
CA LYS A 855 14.59 60.88 -94.47
C LYS A 855 14.96 59.44 -94.15
N ASN A 856 16.24 59.09 -94.14
CA ASN A 856 16.69 57.75 -93.78
C ASN A 856 16.45 57.47 -92.30
N ILE A 857 16.66 58.42 -91.39
CA ILE A 857 16.33 58.28 -89.96
C ILE A 857 14.82 58.18 -89.74
N ALA A 858 14.01 58.96 -90.47
CA ALA A 858 12.55 58.84 -90.45
C ALA A 858 12.08 57.49 -91.02
N GLN A 859 12.70 57.01 -92.09
CA GLN A 859 12.42 55.70 -92.67
C GLN A 859 12.91 54.55 -91.77
N ASP A 860 14.04 54.69 -91.07
CA ASP A 860 14.53 53.72 -90.08
C ASP A 860 13.63 53.67 -88.84
N ALA A 861 13.08 54.82 -88.43
CA ALA A 861 12.06 54.90 -87.37
C ALA A 861 10.74 54.24 -87.80
N ILE A 862 10.31 54.45 -89.06
CA ILE A 862 9.15 53.75 -89.65
C ILE A 862 9.42 52.24 -89.74
N ASN A 863 10.60 51.81 -90.20
CA ASN A 863 10.96 50.39 -90.34
C ASN A 863 11.09 49.70 -88.97
N LYS A 864 11.65 50.36 -87.94
CA LYS A 864 11.70 49.82 -86.56
C LYS A 864 10.33 49.78 -85.91
N ALA A 865 9.47 50.74 -86.22
CA ALA A 865 8.09 50.73 -85.76
C ALA A 865 7.26 49.65 -86.49
N GLU A 866 7.50 49.37 -87.77
CA GLU A 866 6.96 48.20 -88.50
C GLU A 866 7.53 46.86 -87.98
N GLU A 867 8.79 46.83 -87.54
CA GLU A 867 9.40 45.66 -86.90
C GLU A 867 8.81 45.39 -85.51
N LEU A 868 8.59 46.44 -84.71
CA LEU A 868 7.85 46.36 -83.44
C LEU A 868 6.39 45.96 -83.68
N GLN A 869 5.73 46.47 -84.71
CA GLN A 869 4.39 46.05 -85.12
C GLN A 869 4.37 44.56 -85.47
N LYS A 870 5.33 44.05 -86.24
CA LYS A 870 5.45 42.60 -86.54
C LYS A 870 5.76 41.75 -85.31
N GLN A 871 6.53 42.25 -84.35
CA GLN A 871 6.80 41.53 -83.09
C GLN A 871 5.56 41.50 -82.18
N VAL A 872 4.75 42.56 -82.20
CA VAL A 872 3.45 42.64 -81.50
C VAL A 872 2.37 41.79 -82.20
N GLU A 873 2.32 41.78 -83.53
CA GLU A 873 1.41 40.92 -84.32
C GLU A 873 1.75 39.42 -84.20
N ALA A 874 3.02 39.06 -83.92
CA ALA A 874 3.46 37.68 -83.73
C ALA A 874 3.35 37.16 -82.29
N PHE A 875 3.11 38.05 -81.31
CA PHE A 875 3.03 37.71 -79.89
C PHE A 875 1.79 36.85 -79.53
N PRO A 876 0.57 37.12 -80.06
CA PRO A 876 -0.62 36.32 -79.78
C PRO A 876 -0.48 34.85 -80.22
N GLY A 877 0.08 34.62 -81.41
CA GLY A 877 0.26 33.26 -81.96
C GLY A 877 1.25 32.40 -81.16
N LYS A 878 2.31 33.01 -80.60
CA LYS A 878 3.30 32.29 -79.76
C LYS A 878 2.85 32.11 -78.31
N ALA A 879 2.11 33.08 -77.76
CA ALA A 879 1.49 32.95 -76.45
C ALA A 879 0.42 31.83 -76.48
N GLN A 880 -0.38 31.76 -77.55
CA GLN A 880 -1.36 30.70 -77.75
C GLN A 880 -0.71 29.32 -77.87
N GLU A 881 0.41 29.19 -78.60
CA GLU A 881 1.12 27.90 -78.76
C GLU A 881 1.78 27.39 -77.46
N GLU A 882 2.33 28.27 -76.63
CA GLU A 882 2.89 27.90 -75.31
C GLU A 882 1.80 27.66 -74.25
N ILE A 883 0.68 28.38 -74.30
CA ILE A 883 -0.50 28.10 -73.46
C ILE A 883 -1.13 26.76 -73.86
N GLU A 884 -1.21 26.42 -75.15
CA GLU A 884 -1.66 25.10 -75.62
C GLU A 884 -0.69 23.97 -75.23
N LYS A 885 0.60 24.23 -75.10
CA LYS A 885 1.56 23.25 -74.53
C LYS A 885 1.37 23.07 -73.04
N LEU A 886 1.21 24.15 -72.27
CA LEU A 886 0.94 24.11 -70.83
C LEU A 886 -0.39 23.39 -70.53
N ALA A 887 -1.44 23.67 -71.30
CA ALA A 887 -2.73 22.99 -71.19
C ALA A 887 -2.62 21.49 -71.49
N ARG A 888 -1.84 21.11 -72.51
CA ARG A 888 -1.61 19.71 -72.87
C ARG A 888 -0.78 18.97 -71.82
N HIS A 889 0.22 19.61 -71.24
CA HIS A 889 1.04 19.05 -70.17
C HIS A 889 0.25 18.88 -68.87
N ALA A 890 -0.65 19.84 -68.55
CA ALA A 890 -1.58 19.73 -67.44
C ALA A 890 -2.60 18.59 -67.65
N GLN A 891 -3.08 18.41 -68.89
CA GLN A 891 -3.95 17.29 -69.26
C GLN A 891 -3.23 15.94 -69.14
N GLU A 892 -1.98 15.83 -69.60
CA GLU A 892 -1.17 14.61 -69.51
C GLU A 892 -0.84 14.22 -68.07
N GLU A 893 -0.58 15.19 -67.18
CA GLU A 893 -0.32 14.94 -65.77
C GLU A 893 -1.61 14.57 -65.00
N ALA A 894 -2.76 15.16 -65.38
CA ALA A 894 -4.07 14.72 -64.89
C ALA A 894 -4.37 13.27 -65.31
N ASP A 895 -4.09 12.89 -66.56
CA ASP A 895 -4.23 11.51 -67.06
C ASP A 895 -3.22 10.54 -66.42
N ARG A 896 -2.09 11.03 -65.89
CA ARG A 896 -1.15 10.22 -65.10
C ARG A 896 -1.68 9.96 -63.70
N LEU A 897 -2.18 10.98 -63.01
CA LEU A 897 -2.80 10.86 -61.69
C LEU A 897 -4.03 9.93 -61.71
N ILE A 898 -4.81 9.93 -62.81
CA ILE A 898 -5.91 8.98 -63.04
C ILE A 898 -5.37 7.54 -63.04
N ARG A 899 -4.28 7.27 -63.77
CA ARG A 899 -3.68 5.92 -63.82
C ARG A 899 -3.08 5.48 -62.48
N ASP A 900 -2.37 6.37 -61.80
CA ASP A 900 -1.76 6.08 -60.49
C ASP A 900 -2.85 5.84 -59.42
N GLY A 901 -3.97 6.57 -59.50
CA GLY A 901 -5.16 6.36 -58.67
C GLY A 901 -5.90 5.04 -58.98
N GLU A 902 -6.06 4.68 -60.25
CA GLU A 902 -6.64 3.39 -60.66
C GLU A 902 -5.79 2.19 -60.22
N GLU A 903 -4.46 2.33 -60.15
CA GLU A 903 -3.53 1.28 -59.71
C GLU A 903 -3.53 1.08 -58.18
N ALA A 904 -3.62 2.16 -57.40
CA ALA A 904 -3.72 2.11 -55.94
C ALA A 904 -5.06 1.54 -55.44
N VAL A 905 -6.15 1.73 -56.18
CA VAL A 905 -7.52 1.32 -55.81
C VAL A 905 -7.78 -0.18 -56.06
N LYS A 906 -7.02 -0.82 -56.94
CA LYS A 906 -7.16 -2.26 -57.25
C LYS A 906 -6.86 -3.20 -56.07
N HIS A 907 -6.34 -2.66 -54.96
CA HIS A 907 -5.95 -3.42 -53.76
C HIS A 907 -6.97 -3.42 -52.62
N ALA A 908 -8.11 -2.73 -52.73
CA ALA A 908 -9.12 -2.66 -51.66
C ALA A 908 -10.56 -2.65 -52.19
N GLU A 909 -11.14 -3.83 -52.46
CA GLU A 909 -12.51 -3.96 -53.00
C GLU A 909 -13.54 -4.33 -51.91
N GLU A 910 -14.44 -3.38 -51.61
CA GLU A 910 -15.91 -3.52 -51.69
C GLU A 910 -16.62 -2.28 -51.07
N GLN A 911 -15.97 -1.58 -50.13
CA GLN A 911 -16.49 -0.28 -49.60
C GLN A 911 -16.02 0.95 -50.39
N ALA A 912 -14.99 0.81 -51.24
CA ALA A 912 -14.48 1.87 -52.09
C ALA A 912 -15.43 2.31 -53.21
N ASN A 913 -16.43 1.50 -53.58
CA ASN A 913 -17.25 1.76 -54.77
C ASN A 913 -18.21 2.95 -54.66
N GLN A 914 -18.72 3.28 -53.47
CA GLN A 914 -19.57 4.47 -53.31
C GLN A 914 -18.72 5.75 -53.25
N PHE A 915 -17.59 5.71 -52.54
CA PHE A 915 -16.59 6.77 -52.54
C PHE A 915 -16.02 7.02 -53.96
N LEU A 916 -15.89 5.97 -54.78
CA LEU A 916 -15.50 6.05 -56.19
C LEU A 916 -16.49 6.85 -57.03
N VAL A 917 -17.80 6.64 -56.83
CA VAL A 917 -18.82 7.38 -57.59
C VAL A 917 -18.79 8.87 -57.22
N ASP A 918 -18.66 9.17 -55.93
CA ASP A 918 -18.69 10.55 -55.43
C ASP A 918 -17.38 11.30 -55.73
N ALA A 919 -16.22 10.65 -55.57
CA ALA A 919 -14.92 11.22 -55.94
C ALA A 919 -14.80 11.44 -57.46
N ASN A 920 -15.32 10.53 -58.29
CA ASN A 920 -15.26 10.67 -59.74
C ASN A 920 -16.26 11.72 -60.25
N ALA A 921 -17.41 11.90 -59.59
CA ALA A 921 -18.34 13.00 -59.88
C ALA A 921 -17.72 14.36 -59.54
N GLU A 922 -17.09 14.49 -58.36
CA GLU A 922 -16.45 15.73 -57.93
C GLU A 922 -15.18 16.05 -58.73
N PHE A 923 -14.40 15.03 -59.11
CA PHE A 923 -13.26 15.19 -60.01
C PHE A 923 -13.70 15.67 -61.41
N ASN A 924 -14.78 15.13 -61.98
CA ASN A 924 -15.30 15.63 -63.25
C ASN A 924 -15.85 17.06 -63.14
N ARG A 925 -16.46 17.42 -62.00
CA ARG A 925 -16.87 18.81 -61.73
C ARG A 925 -15.67 19.75 -61.66
N LEU A 926 -14.59 19.36 -60.97
CA LEU A 926 -13.33 20.11 -60.89
C LEU A 926 -12.66 20.24 -62.25
N LYS A 927 -12.64 19.18 -63.06
CA LYS A 927 -12.14 19.19 -64.45
C LYS A 927 -12.92 20.20 -65.30
N ASP A 928 -14.24 20.17 -65.25
CA ASP A 928 -15.09 21.08 -66.02
C ASP A 928 -14.92 22.54 -65.54
N ALA A 929 -14.74 22.76 -64.23
CA ALA A 929 -14.46 24.08 -63.66
C ALA A 929 -13.07 24.60 -64.08
N VAL A 930 -12.05 23.74 -64.13
CA VAL A 930 -10.70 24.09 -64.61
C VAL A 930 -10.73 24.42 -66.10
N VAL A 931 -11.41 23.63 -66.94
CA VAL A 931 -11.57 23.92 -68.37
C VAL A 931 -12.28 25.27 -68.57
N THR A 932 -13.35 25.53 -67.81
CA THR A 932 -14.07 26.81 -67.85
C THR A 932 -13.17 27.99 -67.46
N LYS A 933 -12.31 27.82 -66.44
CA LYS A 933 -11.36 28.87 -66.02
C LYS A 933 -10.21 29.07 -66.99
N VAL A 934 -9.74 28.02 -67.65
CA VAL A 934 -8.76 28.12 -68.75
C VAL A 934 -9.37 28.87 -69.93
N ASP A 935 -10.64 28.62 -70.29
CA ASP A 935 -11.35 29.34 -71.34
C ASP A 935 -11.60 30.81 -70.99
N GLU A 936 -11.92 31.13 -69.73
CA GLU A 936 -12.02 32.50 -69.24
C GLU A 936 -10.67 33.23 -69.29
N ILE A 937 -9.57 32.60 -68.86
CA ILE A 937 -8.21 33.16 -68.95
C ILE A 937 -7.80 33.37 -70.41
N LEU A 938 -8.15 32.45 -71.32
CA LEU A 938 -7.90 32.59 -72.76
C LEU A 938 -8.69 33.76 -73.36
N ASN A 939 -9.95 33.95 -72.95
CA ASN A 939 -10.78 35.07 -73.40
C ASN A 939 -10.27 36.41 -72.86
N ASP A 940 -9.89 36.48 -71.57
CA ASP A 940 -9.30 37.67 -70.95
C ASP A 940 -7.96 38.02 -71.58
N ALA A 941 -7.11 37.02 -71.89
CA ALA A 941 -5.86 37.21 -72.62
C ALA A 941 -6.08 37.71 -74.05
N THR A 942 -7.15 37.25 -74.72
CA THR A 942 -7.55 37.71 -76.07
C THR A 942 -8.05 39.15 -76.04
N GLU A 943 -8.88 39.52 -75.06
CA GLU A 943 -9.33 40.90 -74.85
C GLU A 943 -8.15 41.82 -74.48
N TYR A 944 -7.21 41.31 -73.68
CA TYR A 944 -5.97 42.01 -73.32
C TYR A 944 -5.05 42.25 -74.53
N ALA A 945 -4.91 41.26 -75.42
CA ALA A 945 -4.17 41.39 -76.67
C ALA A 945 -4.81 42.41 -77.62
N GLN A 946 -6.15 42.41 -77.76
CA GLN A 946 -6.88 43.38 -78.59
C GLN A 946 -6.78 44.82 -78.05
N ARG A 947 -6.77 45.00 -76.72
CA ARG A 947 -6.55 46.32 -76.09
C ARG A 947 -5.13 46.83 -76.30
N LEU A 948 -4.13 45.94 -76.28
CA LEU A 948 -2.75 46.27 -76.62
C LEU A 948 -2.61 46.67 -78.10
N GLU A 949 -3.28 45.95 -79.00
CA GLU A 949 -3.31 46.22 -80.44
C GLU A 949 -3.96 47.59 -80.75
N SER A 950 -5.09 47.90 -80.10
CA SER A 950 -5.79 49.19 -80.25
C SER A 950 -4.96 50.38 -79.74
N LYS A 951 -4.15 50.21 -78.70
CA LYS A 951 -3.29 51.28 -78.16
C LYS A 951 -1.95 51.41 -78.88
N ALA A 952 -1.43 50.31 -79.43
CA ALA A 952 -0.29 50.34 -80.34
C ALA A 952 -0.65 51.11 -81.63
N ALA A 953 -1.87 50.96 -82.13
CA ALA A 953 -2.38 51.75 -83.26
C ALA A 953 -2.47 53.26 -82.94
N GLU A 954 -2.86 53.62 -81.72
CA GLU A 954 -2.95 55.03 -81.27
C GLU A 954 -1.55 55.68 -81.16
N VAL A 955 -0.57 54.97 -80.59
CA VAL A 955 0.84 55.42 -80.53
C VAL A 955 1.47 55.50 -81.93
N TRP A 956 1.11 54.59 -82.84
CA TRP A 956 1.53 54.64 -84.24
C TRP A 956 0.97 55.86 -84.96
N GLU A 957 -0.29 56.23 -84.71
CA GLU A 957 -0.92 57.41 -85.30
C GLU A 957 -0.24 58.71 -84.83
N ASP A 958 0.15 58.78 -83.55
CA ASP A 958 0.91 59.89 -82.98
C ASP A 958 2.33 60.02 -83.58
N ILE A 959 3.04 58.90 -83.77
CA ILE A 959 4.37 58.87 -84.40
C ILE A 959 4.29 59.26 -85.88
N ASN A 960 3.28 58.78 -86.60
CA ASN A 960 3.06 59.11 -88.01
C ASN A 960 2.69 60.59 -88.18
N SER A 961 1.86 61.14 -87.29
CA SER A 961 1.49 62.56 -87.27
C SER A 961 2.71 63.46 -86.99
N TRP A 962 3.58 63.05 -86.05
CA TRP A 962 4.86 63.71 -85.80
C TRP A 962 5.80 63.67 -87.02
N ALA A 963 5.94 62.52 -87.67
CA ALA A 963 6.79 62.34 -88.85
C ALA A 963 6.31 63.21 -90.04
N ILE A 964 5.00 63.34 -90.23
CA ILE A 964 4.40 64.22 -91.25
C ILE A 964 4.66 65.71 -90.94
N ASP A 965 4.51 66.15 -89.68
CA ASP A 965 4.75 67.54 -89.27
C ASP A 965 6.23 67.95 -89.41
N VAL A 966 7.16 67.05 -89.09
CA VAL A 966 8.61 67.25 -89.28
C VAL A 966 8.98 67.28 -90.77
N ALA A 967 8.40 66.40 -91.60
CA ALA A 967 8.61 66.39 -93.05
C ALA A 967 8.04 67.65 -93.75
N GLU A 968 6.93 68.20 -93.24
CA GLU A 968 6.37 69.47 -93.71
C GLU A 968 7.24 70.69 -93.34
N LYS A 969 7.80 70.71 -92.12
CA LYS A 969 8.74 71.75 -91.68
C LYS A 969 10.03 71.74 -92.50
N ALA A 970 10.54 70.56 -92.85
CA ALA A 970 11.71 70.40 -93.73
C ALA A 970 11.44 70.88 -95.18
N LYS A 971 10.22 70.70 -95.73
CA LYS A 971 9.84 71.18 -97.07
C LYS A 971 9.69 72.71 -97.18
N LYS A 972 9.46 73.41 -96.07
CA LYS A 972 9.25 74.88 -96.03
C LYS A 972 10.56 75.68 -95.86
N PHE A 973 11.71 75.02 -95.69
CA PHE A 973 13.01 75.66 -95.55
C PHE A 973 13.59 76.01 -96.94
N SER A 974 13.60 77.31 -97.29
CA SER A 974 14.15 77.82 -98.56
C SER A 974 15.24 78.88 -98.30
N PRO A 975 16.53 78.59 -98.56
CA PRO A 975 17.64 79.51 -98.30
C PRO A 975 17.63 80.80 -99.13
N GLY A 976 16.76 80.89 -100.15
CA GLY A 976 16.72 82.04 -101.07
C GLY A 976 16.01 83.30 -100.54
N SER A 977 15.36 83.23 -99.37
CA SER A 977 14.52 84.33 -98.85
C SER A 977 15.23 85.28 -97.88
N GLU A 978 16.32 84.84 -97.23
CA GLU A 978 17.13 85.64 -96.29
C GLU A 978 18.24 86.44 -97.01
N ILE A 979 18.84 85.90 -98.09
CA ILE A 979 19.94 86.56 -98.85
C ILE A 979 19.47 87.85 -99.56
N LYS A 980 18.19 87.97 -99.91
CA LYS A 980 17.62 89.19 -100.52
C LYS A 980 17.39 90.35 -99.55
N LYS A 981 17.44 90.14 -98.22
CA LYS A 981 17.23 91.18 -97.21
C LYS A 981 18.53 91.84 -96.73
N THR A 982 19.68 91.19 -96.86
CA THR A 982 20.94 91.69 -96.31
C THR A 982 21.71 92.59 -97.30
N PHE A 983 21.69 92.32 -98.61
CA PHE A 983 22.40 93.15 -99.61
C PHE A 983 21.67 94.45 -100.02
N LYS A 984 20.47 94.72 -99.51
CA LYS A 984 19.75 96.00 -99.74
C LYS A 984 20.02 97.07 -98.69
N ARG A 985 20.88 96.83 -97.69
CA ARG A 985 20.99 97.72 -96.52
C ARG A 985 22.36 98.33 -96.21
N LYS A 986 23.42 98.10 -97.01
CA LYS A 986 24.67 98.87 -96.92
C LYS A 986 25.26 99.09 -98.30
N GLY A 987 25.16 100.33 -98.80
CA GLY A 987 25.82 100.75 -100.03
C GLY A 987 27.31 100.95 -99.80
N TRP A 988 28.13 100.27 -100.61
CA TRP A 988 29.02 100.81 -101.65
C TRP A 988 29.30 99.68 -102.64
#